data_AF-A0A2T6ZG57-F1
#
_entry.id   AF-A0A2T6ZG57-F1
#
_cell.length_a   1.000
_cell.length_b   1.000
_cell.length_c   1.000
_cell.angle_alpha   90.00
_cell.angle_beta   90.00
_cell.angle_gamma   90.00
#
_symmetry.space_group_name_H-M   'P 1'
#
loop_
_entity.id
_entity.type
_entity.pdbx_description
1 polymer ?
#
loop_
_entity_poly.entity_id
_entity_poly.type
_entity_poly.pdbx_seq_one_letter_code
_entity_poly.pdbx_strand_id
1 'polypeptide(L)'
;MEQEILRLLGETLSSQEGPRRNAEAQITNLYGNDALPLALIQIASTVHLNITVRQSALLVLKRYVQHCWSDGFEEFTGPLASDGIKDRLRDPLLSLVTDEQRKIRFAASSIVSKIAGADFPERWPTLLQGLLNVINTKTSAEYQVHGALRVLADLVDDGFSDEQFFAAAVQIVAVAYGVADSEDRDYTIRALSVLIFYSCMETLEMVKDDHSVEVNAFAMDRLNEWFPFFIRVMSKPLPDSTDPTYEGCVTLNIQVIRTVMQVRKVFPSLFAPYLREVFRVTWSGLNMIKDRYVHDFITKDSQGKLINSDGLPRTLDLLVLEQLDFIQTCLKSKPLRDELLQASRGAGVDAPLTQMVVATTALGQVAKEDEGLWEVDLNIFLCEESAISANYTPRTASGDLILKLGEWFQTETEEALWAHTEQIFDSGVGSRQMKEAALFAWDQLLTEFAEIGLKINSGTAAKLLNYVAAAISTEGEENQLLRARGYFLAGTLTKSNFETVGLQVAELIAQTLRGAANDPSSIVKISCIKVFQKYCEGAPPEVVKPCQPEIISAIRSFLATKEKDDAEDSQDVLGELLETMRGAVGLDYSAVLNPNLQIIDLVFAIAQNGPRSPHLGSLIHEIIADVTEELFSSFVQLCSQILPFISTSLAVQPDGKEHPLMNLAADILAVLVHNGSEPLPNGFVVATVPHLARILLHSEDTEVLQAGCEAFKEIVKHDIKQFLEWHDGNGKSALEVSLIIIDRLLRPGIAEGSALEVGGLAAEIVEKAGDHLGPYLPELLGAVARRLATAETPSFIQSLILVFARLVLKQAKDVVEFLAGLSIGDSNGLQVVIKAWLANSSTFSGYEEIRQNIFALCQLYRLEDPRLSQIMVQGDLIVPESNRIMTRSKAKQTPDQYTSVPVPVKIIKLLILELGSGGGDPTTSFSGGTLDDEEASDDGEWEDESSALGMAGMTKDELLALGGSGRQSRQADDITYTYLTGFFHEVSSQNIGSFQNVFSALKPEEQKQLSQLSSSQRQ
;
A
#
# COMPACT_ATOMS: atom_id res chain seq x y z
N MET A 1 46.14 -28.45 1.83
CA MET A 1 44.91 -27.65 1.84
C MET A 1 44.75 -26.87 0.54
N GLU A 2 45.64 -25.92 0.19
CA GLU A 2 45.48 -25.09 -1.03
C GLU A 2 45.24 -25.88 -2.33
N GLN A 3 46.02 -26.93 -2.61
CA GLN A 3 45.83 -27.78 -3.81
C GLN A 3 44.48 -28.51 -3.82
N GLU A 4 43.98 -28.89 -2.65
CA GLU A 4 42.69 -29.56 -2.49
C GLU A 4 41.55 -28.56 -2.71
N ILE A 5 41.67 -27.34 -2.15
CA ILE A 5 40.71 -26.26 -2.39
C ILE A 5 40.71 -25.85 -3.86
N LEU A 6 41.87 -25.73 -4.52
CA LEU A 6 41.95 -25.45 -5.96
C LEU A 6 41.22 -26.49 -6.80
N ARG A 7 41.34 -27.78 -6.46
CA ARG A 7 40.58 -28.85 -7.12
C ARG A 7 39.08 -28.67 -6.91
N LEU A 8 38.65 -28.43 -5.67
CA LEU A 8 37.24 -28.25 -5.32
C LEU A 8 36.64 -27.02 -6.02
N LEU A 9 37.33 -25.88 -6.04
CA LEU A 9 36.91 -24.68 -6.76
C LEU A 9 36.85 -24.91 -8.29
N GLY A 10 37.72 -25.77 -8.83
CA GLY A 10 37.62 -26.19 -10.23
C GLY A 10 36.37 -27.02 -10.50
N GLU A 11 36.00 -27.90 -9.58
CA GLU A 11 34.80 -28.75 -9.67
C GLU A 11 33.50 -27.98 -9.48
N THR A 12 33.48 -26.93 -8.65
CA THR A 12 32.31 -26.04 -8.52
C THR A 12 32.00 -25.25 -9.80
N LEU A 13 33.00 -25.07 -10.67
CA LEU A 13 32.86 -24.39 -11.96
C LEU A 13 32.51 -25.36 -13.11
N SER A 14 32.29 -26.65 -12.83
CA SER A 14 31.90 -27.65 -13.83
C SER A 14 30.47 -27.41 -14.35
N SER A 15 30.25 -27.68 -15.64
CA SER A 15 28.91 -27.65 -16.25
C SER A 15 28.03 -28.81 -15.79
N GLN A 16 28.61 -29.88 -15.23
CA GLN A 16 27.88 -31.03 -14.72
C GLN A 16 27.43 -30.81 -13.27
N GLU A 17 26.15 -31.08 -12.99
CA GLU A 17 25.54 -30.86 -11.67
C GLU A 17 26.16 -31.74 -10.56
N GLY A 18 26.44 -33.01 -10.86
CA GLY A 18 26.97 -33.97 -9.87
C GLY A 18 28.30 -33.54 -9.23
N PRO A 19 29.36 -33.28 -10.03
CA PRO A 19 30.63 -32.75 -9.52
C PRO A 19 30.48 -31.44 -8.77
N ARG A 20 29.64 -30.51 -9.26
CA ARG A 20 29.40 -29.21 -8.62
C ARG A 20 28.78 -29.35 -7.24
N ARG A 21 27.68 -30.10 -7.11
CA ARG A 21 27.01 -30.34 -5.82
C ARG A 21 27.92 -31.07 -4.82
N ASN A 22 28.71 -32.04 -5.29
CA ASN A 22 29.65 -32.75 -4.43
C ASN A 22 30.77 -31.83 -3.92
N ALA A 23 31.33 -30.98 -4.79
CA ALA A 23 32.35 -30.01 -4.39
C ALA A 23 31.81 -28.95 -3.42
N GLU A 24 30.59 -28.44 -3.64
CA GLU A 24 29.91 -27.52 -2.71
C GLU A 24 29.71 -28.17 -1.34
N ALA A 25 29.20 -29.41 -1.27
CA ALA A 25 29.04 -30.13 -0.02
C ALA A 25 30.37 -30.40 0.71
N GLN A 26 31.44 -30.72 -0.03
CA GLN A 26 32.77 -30.89 0.53
C GLN A 26 33.31 -29.57 1.12
N ILE A 27 33.11 -28.45 0.44
CA ILE A 27 33.50 -27.12 0.94
C ILE A 27 32.72 -26.78 2.22
N THR A 28 31.41 -27.03 2.27
CA THR A 28 30.59 -26.80 3.47
C THR A 28 31.06 -27.64 4.65
N ASN A 29 31.42 -28.90 4.43
CA ASN A 29 31.98 -29.78 5.46
C ASN A 29 33.32 -29.27 6.01
N LEU A 30 34.05 -28.43 5.26
CA LEU A 30 35.32 -27.84 5.68
C LEU A 30 35.15 -26.55 6.49
N TYR A 31 33.93 -26.06 6.75
CA TYR A 31 33.71 -24.82 7.52
C TYR A 31 34.29 -24.88 8.94
N GLY A 32 34.36 -26.07 9.55
CA GLY A 32 35.02 -26.26 10.86
C GLY A 32 36.55 -26.36 10.82
N ASN A 33 37.17 -26.20 9.66
CA ASN A 33 38.62 -26.27 9.51
C ASN A 33 39.23 -24.88 9.28
N ASP A 34 39.96 -24.40 10.28
CA ASP A 34 40.65 -23.09 10.27
C ASP A 34 41.60 -22.87 9.08
N ALA A 35 42.06 -23.94 8.42
CA ALA A 35 42.91 -23.84 7.24
C ALA A 35 42.14 -23.48 5.96
N LEU A 36 40.81 -23.66 5.91
CA LEU A 36 39.96 -23.33 4.77
C LEU A 36 39.99 -21.82 4.44
N PRO A 37 39.61 -20.90 5.37
CA PRO A 37 39.63 -19.46 5.09
C PRO A 37 41.01 -18.95 4.67
N LEU A 38 42.06 -19.47 5.31
CA LEU A 38 43.45 -19.11 4.99
C LEU A 38 43.86 -19.56 3.59
N ALA A 39 43.48 -20.78 3.19
CA ALA A 39 43.74 -21.27 1.83
C ALA A 39 42.97 -20.46 0.77
N LEU A 40 41.71 -20.12 1.06
CA LEU A 40 40.87 -19.31 0.15
C LEU A 40 41.48 -17.92 -0.10
N ILE A 41 41.92 -17.23 0.96
CA ILE A 41 42.53 -15.90 0.80
C ILE A 41 43.88 -15.97 0.07
N GLN A 42 44.70 -17.00 0.33
CA GLN A 42 45.98 -17.19 -0.37
C GLN A 42 45.79 -17.44 -1.87
N ILE A 43 44.80 -18.27 -2.23
CA ILE A 43 44.41 -18.50 -3.62
C ILE A 43 43.95 -17.18 -4.25
N ALA A 44 43.12 -16.40 -3.56
CA ALA A 44 42.67 -15.10 -4.04
C ALA A 44 43.81 -14.09 -4.24
N SER A 45 44.80 -14.06 -3.34
CA SER A 45 45.97 -13.17 -3.39
C SER A 45 47.02 -13.57 -4.44
N THR A 46 46.97 -14.79 -4.99
CA THR A 46 47.97 -15.25 -5.95
C THR A 46 47.68 -14.74 -7.36
N VAL A 47 48.35 -13.66 -7.76
CA VAL A 47 48.12 -12.93 -9.02
C VAL A 47 48.25 -13.80 -10.29
N HIS A 48 49.11 -14.84 -10.27
CA HIS A 48 49.34 -15.72 -11.42
C HIS A 48 48.23 -16.75 -11.67
N LEU A 49 47.27 -16.91 -10.75
CA LEU A 49 46.15 -17.82 -10.94
C LEU A 49 45.06 -17.20 -11.82
N ASN A 50 44.27 -18.06 -12.47
CA ASN A 50 43.14 -17.65 -13.30
C ASN A 50 42.15 -16.81 -12.46
N ILE A 51 41.73 -15.67 -13.01
CA ILE A 51 40.78 -14.73 -12.36
C ILE A 51 39.50 -15.43 -11.89
N THR A 52 38.97 -16.39 -12.65
CA THR A 52 37.75 -17.12 -12.28
C THR A 52 37.95 -17.94 -11.01
N VAL A 53 39.13 -18.53 -10.83
CA VAL A 53 39.47 -19.29 -9.62
C VAL A 53 39.69 -18.36 -8.43
N ARG A 54 40.40 -17.24 -8.64
CA ARG A 54 40.59 -16.21 -7.61
C ARG A 54 39.26 -15.62 -7.14
N GLN A 55 38.35 -15.33 -8.08
CA GLN A 55 37.00 -14.84 -7.80
C GLN A 55 36.17 -15.90 -7.08
N SER A 56 36.19 -17.16 -7.53
CA SER A 56 35.48 -18.26 -6.88
C SER A 56 35.95 -18.44 -5.43
N ALA A 57 37.25 -18.35 -5.17
CA ALA A 57 37.80 -18.40 -3.81
C ALA A 57 37.24 -17.28 -2.91
N LEU A 58 37.14 -16.04 -3.41
CA LEU A 58 36.53 -14.94 -2.67
C LEU A 58 35.03 -15.13 -2.44
N LEU A 59 34.28 -15.64 -3.42
CA LEU A 59 32.84 -15.89 -3.25
C LEU A 59 32.58 -17.00 -2.21
N VAL A 60 33.42 -18.03 -2.18
CA VAL A 60 33.37 -19.06 -1.12
C VAL A 60 33.80 -18.46 0.23
N LEU A 61 34.81 -17.60 0.25
CA LEU A 61 35.22 -16.90 1.48
C LEU A 61 34.12 -15.97 2.00
N LYS A 62 33.38 -15.29 1.12
CA LYS A 62 32.20 -14.50 1.48
C LYS A 62 31.14 -15.35 2.17
N ARG A 63 30.81 -16.52 1.60
CA ARG A 63 29.90 -17.47 2.24
C ARG A 63 30.44 -17.93 3.59
N TYR A 64 31.72 -18.26 3.69
CA TYR A 64 32.34 -18.60 4.97
C TYR A 64 32.17 -17.48 6.01
N VAL A 65 32.42 -16.22 5.64
CA VAL A 65 32.24 -15.06 6.54
C VAL A 65 30.79 -14.94 7.01
N GLN A 66 29.81 -15.04 6.10
CA GLN A 66 28.38 -15.00 6.45
C GLN A 66 27.98 -16.09 7.45
N HIS A 67 28.54 -17.30 7.32
CA HIS A 67 28.12 -18.45 8.13
C HIS A 67 28.96 -18.64 9.40
N CYS A 68 30.18 -18.10 9.47
CA CYS A 68 31.16 -18.45 10.50
C CYS A 68 31.81 -17.24 11.20
N TRP A 69 31.63 -15.99 10.74
CA TRP A 69 32.39 -14.85 11.29
C TRP A 69 31.78 -14.25 12.56
N SER A 70 30.46 -14.06 12.59
CA SER A 70 29.74 -13.43 13.70
C SER A 70 28.44 -14.20 13.97
N ASP A 71 28.12 -14.41 15.24
CA ASP A 71 26.85 -14.98 15.69
C ASP A 71 25.68 -13.99 15.52
N GLY A 72 25.97 -12.71 15.25
CA GLY A 72 24.98 -11.70 14.91
C GLY A 72 24.52 -11.70 13.45
N PHE A 73 25.08 -12.53 12.57
CA PHE A 73 24.62 -12.64 11.19
C PHE A 73 23.42 -13.58 11.06
N GLU A 74 22.41 -13.20 10.28
CA GLU A 74 21.23 -14.03 10.02
C GLU A 74 21.60 -15.38 9.38
N GLU A 75 22.64 -15.38 8.54
CA GLU A 75 23.10 -16.58 7.83
C GLU A 75 24.07 -17.45 8.67
N PHE A 76 24.26 -17.13 9.96
CA PHE A 76 25.17 -17.86 10.84
C PHE A 76 24.68 -19.29 11.09
N THR A 77 25.38 -20.28 10.54
CA THR A 77 25.09 -21.71 10.77
C THR A 77 26.33 -22.54 11.06
N GLY A 78 27.52 -21.96 10.88
CA GLY A 78 28.81 -22.63 11.02
C GLY A 78 29.46 -22.40 12.38
N PRO A 79 30.62 -23.02 12.64
CA PRO A 79 31.39 -22.75 13.85
C PRO A 79 32.00 -21.34 13.80
N LEU A 80 32.02 -20.66 14.94
CA LEU A 80 32.57 -19.30 15.03
C LEU A 80 34.08 -19.32 14.76
N ALA A 81 34.52 -18.50 13.79
CA ALA A 81 35.92 -18.35 13.42
C ALA A 81 36.74 -17.79 14.60
N SER A 82 37.91 -18.37 14.85
CA SER A 82 38.80 -17.90 15.92
C SER A 82 39.43 -16.54 15.61
N ASP A 83 39.67 -15.74 16.66
CA ASP A 83 40.22 -14.39 16.51
C ASP A 83 41.57 -14.37 15.76
N GLY A 84 42.41 -15.38 15.96
CA GLY A 84 43.69 -15.51 15.24
C GLY A 84 43.54 -15.73 13.72
N ILE A 85 42.43 -16.30 13.25
CA ILE A 85 42.12 -16.38 11.81
C ILE A 85 41.63 -15.03 11.32
N LYS A 86 40.73 -14.39 12.09
CA LYS A 86 40.16 -13.08 11.74
C LYS A 86 41.28 -12.06 11.53
N ASP A 87 42.23 -11.96 12.47
CA ASP A 87 43.39 -11.07 12.37
C ASP A 87 44.22 -11.33 11.10
N ARG A 88 44.41 -12.60 10.73
CA ARG A 88 45.20 -12.98 9.55
C ARG A 88 44.49 -12.77 8.21
N LEU A 89 43.16 -12.62 8.21
CA LEU A 89 42.37 -12.39 7.00
C LEU A 89 42.21 -10.90 6.67
N ARG A 90 42.17 -10.02 7.68
CA ARG A 90 41.89 -8.58 7.52
C ARG A 90 42.87 -7.88 6.57
N ASP A 91 44.18 -7.99 6.80
CA ASP A 91 45.18 -7.28 5.97
C ASP A 91 45.23 -7.79 4.51
N PRO A 92 45.22 -9.11 4.23
CA PRO A 92 45.16 -9.59 2.85
C PRO A 92 43.87 -9.20 2.13
N LEU A 93 42.73 -9.17 2.83
CA LEU A 93 41.46 -8.72 2.25
C LEU A 93 41.52 -7.24 1.87
N LEU A 94 42.06 -6.38 2.74
CA LEU A 94 42.26 -4.96 2.42
C LEU A 94 43.22 -4.74 1.25
N SER A 95 44.26 -5.56 1.12
CA SER A 95 45.13 -5.53 -0.06
C SER A 95 44.37 -5.85 -1.34
N LEU A 96 43.50 -6.87 -1.31
CA LEU A 96 42.68 -7.29 -2.46
C LEU A 96 41.60 -6.29 -2.86
N VAL A 97 41.15 -5.43 -1.94
CA VAL A 97 40.28 -4.28 -2.28
C VAL A 97 40.96 -3.35 -3.28
N THR A 98 42.30 -3.32 -3.30
CA THR A 98 43.09 -2.51 -4.24
C THR A 98 43.62 -3.27 -5.45
N ASP A 99 43.13 -4.48 -5.73
CA ASP A 99 43.57 -5.31 -6.86
C ASP A 99 43.25 -4.65 -8.23
N GLU A 100 44.08 -4.85 -9.25
CA GLU A 100 43.83 -4.33 -10.60
C GLU A 100 42.55 -4.91 -11.23
N GLN A 101 42.21 -6.16 -10.90
CA GLN A 101 41.07 -6.87 -11.46
C GLN A 101 39.77 -6.49 -10.74
N ARG A 102 38.85 -5.83 -11.46
CA ARG A 102 37.58 -5.34 -10.90
C ARG A 102 36.75 -6.43 -10.20
N LYS A 103 36.67 -7.63 -10.78
CA LYS A 103 35.91 -8.76 -10.18
C LYS A 103 36.46 -9.19 -8.82
N ILE A 104 37.78 -9.08 -8.64
CA ILE A 104 38.46 -9.39 -7.39
C ILE A 104 38.20 -8.28 -6.37
N ARG A 105 38.36 -7.01 -6.78
CA ARG A 105 38.03 -5.85 -5.92
C ARG A 105 36.60 -5.92 -5.41
N PHE A 106 35.62 -6.09 -6.30
CA PHE A 106 34.21 -6.12 -5.92
C PHE A 106 33.90 -7.22 -4.90
N ALA A 107 34.42 -8.44 -5.12
CA ALA A 107 34.24 -9.54 -4.19
C ALA A 107 34.95 -9.27 -2.86
N ALA A 108 36.16 -8.72 -2.89
CA ALA A 108 36.92 -8.36 -1.69
C ALA A 108 36.24 -7.23 -0.89
N SER A 109 35.82 -6.14 -1.54
CA SER A 109 35.07 -5.04 -0.91
C SER A 109 33.83 -5.56 -0.22
N SER A 110 33.02 -6.40 -0.89
CA SER A 110 31.82 -6.97 -0.28
C SER A 110 32.09 -7.85 0.95
N ILE A 111 33.22 -8.57 0.97
CA ILE A 111 33.65 -9.33 2.17
C ILE A 111 34.09 -8.38 3.28
N VAL A 112 34.90 -7.37 2.95
CA VAL A 112 35.39 -6.38 3.92
C VAL A 112 34.23 -5.62 4.54
N SER A 113 33.25 -5.17 3.76
CA SER A 113 32.05 -4.48 4.27
C SER A 113 31.24 -5.37 5.22
N LYS A 114 31.02 -6.65 4.88
CA LYS A 114 30.32 -7.59 5.78
C LYS A 114 31.11 -7.82 7.08
N ILE A 115 32.44 -7.93 7.02
CA ILE A 115 33.28 -8.03 8.23
C ILE A 115 33.20 -6.73 9.04
N ALA A 116 33.25 -5.57 8.38
CA ALA A 116 33.21 -4.26 9.02
C ALA A 116 31.93 -4.10 9.85
N GLY A 117 30.76 -4.46 9.32
CA GLY A 117 29.50 -4.37 10.07
C GLY A 117 29.44 -5.21 11.37
N ALA A 118 30.36 -6.16 11.57
CA ALA A 118 30.45 -6.93 12.82
C ALA A 118 31.66 -6.58 13.69
N ASP A 119 32.78 -6.16 13.08
CA ASP A 119 34.05 -5.98 13.77
C ASP A 119 34.46 -4.50 13.93
N PHE A 120 33.87 -3.57 13.17
CA PHE A 120 34.19 -2.15 13.28
C PHE A 120 33.25 -1.45 14.28
N PRO A 121 33.77 -0.53 15.12
CA PRO A 121 35.17 -0.13 15.24
C PRO A 121 35.98 -0.92 16.26
N GLU A 122 35.38 -1.67 17.18
CA GLU A 122 36.08 -2.20 18.37
C GLU A 122 37.13 -3.25 18.05
N ARG A 123 36.85 -4.14 17.08
CA ARG A 123 37.73 -5.25 16.69
C ARG A 123 38.56 -4.96 15.45
N TRP A 124 38.23 -3.90 14.69
CA TRP A 124 39.00 -3.45 13.54
C TRP A 124 39.20 -1.93 13.48
N PRO A 125 39.86 -1.31 14.49
CA PRO A 125 39.96 0.15 14.60
C PRO A 125 40.81 0.82 13.51
N THR A 126 41.67 0.07 12.81
CA THR A 126 42.56 0.61 11.78
C THR A 126 41.92 0.70 10.40
N LEU A 127 40.71 0.14 10.21
CA LEU A 127 40.04 0.04 8.90
C LEU A 127 39.86 1.42 8.26
N LEU A 128 39.21 2.35 8.96
CA LEU A 128 38.90 3.68 8.43
C LEU A 128 40.17 4.43 8.00
N GLN A 129 41.18 4.50 8.87
CA GLN A 129 42.43 5.21 8.53
C GLN A 129 43.17 4.52 7.37
N GLY A 130 43.09 3.18 7.26
CA GLY A 130 43.62 2.44 6.12
C GLY A 130 42.97 2.87 4.80
N LEU A 131 41.63 2.94 4.76
CA LEU A 131 40.87 3.37 3.58
C LEU A 131 41.19 4.82 3.20
N LEU A 132 41.16 5.74 4.17
CA LEU A 132 41.41 7.17 3.94
C LEU A 132 42.84 7.43 3.44
N ASN A 133 43.84 6.67 3.90
CA ASN A 133 45.22 6.77 3.43
C ASN A 133 45.35 6.36 1.95
N VAL A 134 44.67 5.28 1.53
CA VAL A 134 44.67 4.84 0.13
C VAL A 134 44.03 5.90 -0.76
N ILE A 135 42.93 6.51 -0.33
CA ILE A 135 42.18 7.52 -1.09
C ILE A 135 42.99 8.82 -1.22
N ASN A 136 43.60 9.32 -0.14
CA ASN A 136 44.33 10.59 -0.11
C ASN A 136 45.70 10.55 -0.82
N THR A 137 46.25 9.36 -1.04
CA THR A 137 47.56 9.22 -1.66
C THR A 137 47.48 9.59 -3.13
N LYS A 138 48.12 10.72 -3.52
CA LYS A 138 48.08 11.25 -4.90
C LYS A 138 48.62 10.28 -5.95
N THR A 139 49.51 9.36 -5.58
CA THR A 139 50.07 8.34 -6.48
C THR A 139 49.19 7.09 -6.60
N SER A 140 48.08 7.00 -5.86
CA SER A 140 47.16 5.86 -5.94
C SER A 140 46.48 5.81 -7.30
N ALA A 141 46.56 4.65 -7.94
CA ALA A 141 45.88 4.41 -9.20
C ALA A 141 44.36 4.39 -9.03
N GLU A 142 43.62 4.65 -10.11
CA GLU A 142 42.15 4.75 -10.11
C GLU A 142 41.46 3.53 -9.51
N TYR A 143 41.93 2.32 -9.85
CA TYR A 143 41.36 1.09 -9.31
C TYR A 143 41.55 0.93 -7.80
N GLN A 144 42.62 1.48 -7.21
CA GLN A 144 42.88 1.41 -5.78
C GLN A 144 41.94 2.35 -5.02
N VAL A 145 41.76 3.56 -5.54
CA VAL A 145 40.83 4.55 -4.98
C VAL A 145 39.40 4.05 -5.10
N HIS A 146 39.01 3.49 -6.25
CA HIS A 146 37.68 2.89 -6.47
C HIS A 146 37.32 1.84 -5.41
N GLY A 147 38.20 0.86 -5.19
CA GLY A 147 37.95 -0.18 -4.20
C GLY A 147 37.82 0.35 -2.77
N ALA A 148 38.68 1.31 -2.39
CA ALA A 148 38.65 1.93 -1.08
C ALA A 148 37.39 2.77 -0.86
N LEU A 149 36.95 3.54 -1.86
CA LEU A 149 35.69 4.30 -1.80
C LEU A 149 34.48 3.39 -1.66
N ARG A 150 34.47 2.24 -2.34
CA ARG A 150 33.33 1.29 -2.23
C ARG A 150 33.17 0.76 -0.82
N VAL A 151 34.27 0.37 -0.17
CA VAL A 151 34.23 -0.06 1.24
C VAL A 151 33.86 1.09 2.16
N LEU A 152 34.35 2.32 1.87
CA LEU A 152 34.03 3.49 2.67
C LEU A 152 32.54 3.86 2.58
N ALA A 153 31.92 3.74 1.40
CA ALA A 153 30.48 3.95 1.23
C ALA A 153 29.68 3.00 2.12
N ASP A 154 29.94 1.69 2.02
CA ASP A 154 29.25 0.69 2.84
C ASP A 154 29.52 0.90 4.36
N LEU A 155 30.70 1.42 4.73
CA LEU A 155 31.03 1.74 6.11
C LEU A 155 30.24 2.95 6.64
N VAL A 156 29.98 3.95 5.79
CA VAL A 156 29.16 5.11 6.16
C VAL A 156 27.69 4.70 6.31
N ASP A 157 27.19 3.85 5.42
CA ASP A 157 25.79 3.39 5.44
C ASP A 157 25.47 2.55 6.69
N ASP A 158 26.30 1.55 6.99
CA ASP A 158 25.97 0.51 8.00
C ASP A 158 27.02 0.34 9.12
N GLY A 159 28.16 1.03 9.03
CA GLY A 159 29.33 0.74 9.86
C GLY A 159 29.49 1.60 11.11
N PHE A 160 28.87 2.77 11.18
CA PHE A 160 29.04 3.69 12.32
C PHE A 160 27.83 3.70 13.23
N SER A 161 28.06 3.82 14.54
CA SER A 161 27.05 4.40 15.42
C SER A 161 27.04 5.94 15.30
N ASP A 162 25.95 6.56 15.72
CA ASP A 162 25.75 8.02 15.67
C ASP A 162 26.94 8.82 16.23
N GLU A 163 27.41 8.49 17.44
CA GLU A 163 28.56 9.14 18.07
C GLU A 163 29.87 8.93 17.29
N GLN A 164 30.06 7.73 16.75
CA GLN A 164 31.28 7.38 16.01
C GLN A 164 31.33 8.09 14.66
N PHE A 165 30.18 8.18 13.98
CA PHE A 165 30.05 8.89 12.74
C PHE A 165 30.44 10.36 12.92
N PHE A 166 29.91 11.05 13.93
CA PHE A 166 30.24 12.45 14.20
C PHE A 166 31.75 12.70 14.37
N ALA A 167 32.45 11.80 15.07
CA ALA A 167 33.89 11.92 15.26
C ALA A 167 34.69 11.77 13.95
N ALA A 168 34.16 11.00 12.98
CA ALA A 168 34.81 10.72 11.70
C ALA A 168 34.32 11.61 10.54
N ALA A 169 33.13 12.20 10.64
CA ALA A 169 32.43 12.87 9.54
C ALA A 169 33.26 13.98 8.89
N VAL A 170 33.93 14.82 9.69
CA VAL A 170 34.80 15.90 9.19
C VAL A 170 35.89 15.34 8.27
N GLN A 171 36.52 14.24 8.67
CA GLN A 171 37.60 13.62 7.90
C GLN A 171 37.05 12.95 6.64
N ILE A 172 35.95 12.20 6.75
CA ILE A 172 35.34 11.48 5.63
C ILE A 172 34.87 12.46 4.55
N VAL A 173 34.12 13.50 4.93
CA VAL A 173 33.58 14.50 3.98
C VAL A 173 34.70 15.27 3.28
N ALA A 174 35.77 15.64 3.99
CA ALA A 174 36.91 16.33 3.38
C ALA A 174 37.64 15.46 2.34
N VAL A 175 37.81 14.16 2.64
CA VAL A 175 38.42 13.20 1.71
C VAL A 175 37.54 12.97 0.48
N ALA A 176 36.23 12.81 0.69
CA ALA A 176 35.27 12.68 -0.40
C ALA A 176 35.28 13.92 -1.32
N TYR A 177 35.32 15.13 -0.76
CA TYR A 177 35.39 16.37 -1.54
C TYR A 177 36.67 16.43 -2.38
N GLY A 178 37.83 16.13 -1.79
CA GLY A 178 39.12 16.16 -2.50
C GLY A 178 39.17 15.22 -3.70
N VAL A 179 38.45 14.10 -3.67
CA VAL A 179 38.31 13.19 -4.81
C VAL A 179 37.30 13.72 -5.82
N ALA A 180 36.13 14.18 -5.36
CA ALA A 180 35.07 14.69 -6.22
C ALA A 180 35.50 15.91 -7.05
N ASP A 181 36.26 16.83 -6.43
CA ASP A 181 36.74 18.08 -7.05
C ASP A 181 37.88 17.87 -8.06
N SER A 182 38.60 16.74 -7.96
CA SER A 182 39.76 16.45 -8.82
C SER A 182 39.35 16.13 -10.27
N GLU A 183 39.58 17.07 -11.18
CA GLU A 183 39.25 16.89 -12.61
C GLU A 183 40.10 15.84 -13.33
N ASP A 184 41.25 15.46 -12.75
CA ASP A 184 42.14 14.42 -13.30
C ASP A 184 41.62 12.98 -13.07
N ARG A 185 40.58 12.80 -12.25
CA ARG A 185 40.01 11.49 -11.91
C ARG A 185 38.83 11.14 -12.81
N ASP A 186 38.68 9.84 -13.10
CA ASP A 186 37.49 9.32 -13.78
C ASP A 186 36.18 9.75 -13.10
N TYR A 187 35.17 10.04 -13.92
CA TYR A 187 33.86 10.48 -13.48
C TYR A 187 33.17 9.49 -12.55
N THR A 188 33.37 8.18 -12.74
CA THR A 188 32.76 7.14 -11.90
C THR A 188 33.29 7.20 -10.47
N ILE A 189 34.59 7.44 -10.31
CA ILE A 189 35.25 7.59 -9.00
C ILE A 189 34.72 8.84 -8.30
N ARG A 190 34.60 9.94 -9.05
CA ARG A 190 34.06 11.20 -8.53
C ARG A 190 32.60 11.02 -8.09
N ALA A 191 31.80 10.29 -8.86
CA ALA A 191 30.41 9.98 -8.53
C ALA A 191 30.29 9.13 -7.25
N LEU A 192 31.17 8.15 -7.06
CA LEU A 192 31.23 7.38 -5.80
C LEU A 192 31.59 8.27 -4.60
N SER A 193 32.45 9.27 -4.77
CA SER A 193 32.73 10.23 -3.70
C SER A 193 31.54 11.12 -3.37
N VAL A 194 30.75 11.51 -4.38
CA VAL A 194 29.48 12.22 -4.17
C VAL A 194 28.46 11.33 -3.45
N LEU A 195 28.40 10.04 -3.78
CA LEU A 195 27.56 9.06 -3.04
C LEU A 195 27.94 8.99 -1.56
N ILE A 196 29.22 8.93 -1.22
CA ILE A 196 29.65 8.92 0.19
C ILE A 196 29.16 10.18 0.92
N PHE A 197 29.26 11.34 0.27
CA PHE A 197 28.75 12.58 0.85
C PHE A 197 27.21 12.57 0.99
N TYR A 198 26.50 12.00 0.02
CA TYR A 198 25.06 11.74 0.11
C TYR A 198 24.74 10.90 1.35
N SER A 199 25.38 9.73 1.52
CA SER A 199 25.19 8.85 2.67
C SER A 199 25.51 9.57 3.98
N CYS A 200 26.55 10.39 4.02
CA CYS A 200 26.86 11.22 5.18
C CYS A 200 25.71 12.17 5.56
N MET A 201 24.98 12.73 4.59
CA MET A 201 23.83 13.59 4.89
C MET A 201 22.64 12.79 5.42
N GLU A 202 22.41 11.56 4.94
CA GLU A 202 21.41 10.64 5.51
C GLU A 202 21.74 10.27 6.96
N THR A 203 23.00 9.92 7.25
CA THR A 203 23.40 9.63 8.64
C THR A 203 23.22 10.84 9.54
N LEU A 204 23.53 12.05 9.07
CA LEU A 204 23.30 13.28 9.85
C LEU A 204 21.81 13.57 10.10
N GLU A 205 20.92 13.18 9.20
CA GLU A 205 19.47 13.31 9.38
C GLU A 205 19.02 12.57 10.65
N MET A 206 19.49 11.33 10.83
CA MET A 206 19.12 10.47 11.97
C MET A 206 19.55 11.03 13.33
N VAL A 207 20.61 11.84 13.38
CA VAL A 207 21.14 12.39 14.65
C VAL A 207 20.88 13.88 14.83
N LYS A 208 20.21 14.51 13.87
CA LYS A 208 19.90 15.94 13.89
C LYS A 208 19.03 16.32 15.08
N ASP A 209 18.13 15.44 15.49
CA ASP A 209 17.16 15.72 16.56
C ASP A 209 17.84 15.88 17.93
N ASP A 210 18.87 15.07 18.21
CA ASP A 210 19.60 15.10 19.48
C ASP A 210 20.73 16.15 19.51
N HIS A 211 21.26 16.55 18.35
CA HIS A 211 22.47 17.39 18.22
C HIS A 211 22.35 18.51 17.16
N SER A 212 21.18 19.15 17.08
CA SER A 212 20.84 20.07 15.98
C SER A 212 21.80 21.24 15.77
N VAL A 213 22.36 21.82 16.84
CA VAL A 213 23.25 22.99 16.75
C VAL A 213 24.59 22.61 16.12
N GLU A 214 25.21 21.54 16.61
CA GLU A 214 26.49 21.03 16.11
C GLU A 214 26.37 20.52 14.67
N VAL A 215 25.29 19.79 14.37
CA VAL A 215 25.00 19.27 13.03
C VAL A 215 24.84 20.40 12.03
N ASN A 216 24.02 21.41 12.35
CA ASN A 216 23.80 22.54 11.44
C ASN A 216 25.06 23.36 11.21
N ALA A 217 25.88 23.57 12.24
CA ALA A 217 27.16 24.27 12.10
C ALA A 217 28.14 23.50 11.19
N PHE A 218 28.23 22.17 11.38
CA PHE A 218 29.04 21.30 10.54
C PHE A 218 28.54 21.28 9.09
N ALA A 219 27.25 21.06 8.89
CA ALA A 219 26.62 21.03 7.57
C ALA A 219 26.84 22.36 6.84
N MET A 220 26.65 23.50 7.51
CA MET A 220 26.83 24.81 6.87
C MET A 220 28.26 25.05 6.39
N ASP A 221 29.27 24.69 7.19
CA ASP A 221 30.68 24.80 6.80
C ASP A 221 30.99 23.94 5.56
N ARG A 222 30.54 22.68 5.57
CA ARG A 222 30.76 21.76 4.43
C ARG A 222 30.00 22.18 3.18
N LEU A 223 28.73 22.59 3.31
CA LEU A 223 27.89 22.96 2.17
C LEU A 223 28.44 24.18 1.42
N ASN A 224 29.08 25.13 2.12
CA ASN A 224 29.75 26.27 1.48
C ASN A 224 30.87 25.84 0.52
N GLU A 225 31.50 24.69 0.76
CA GLU A 225 32.54 24.11 -0.10
C GLU A 225 31.94 23.25 -1.23
N TRP A 226 30.90 22.47 -0.95
CA TRP A 226 30.30 21.53 -1.91
C TRP A 226 29.37 22.19 -2.94
N PHE A 227 28.62 23.24 -2.59
CA PHE A 227 27.71 23.89 -3.55
C PHE A 227 28.39 24.47 -4.79
N PRO A 228 29.53 25.19 -4.68
CA PRO A 228 30.29 25.63 -5.85
C PRO A 228 30.72 24.48 -6.77
N PHE A 229 31.05 23.31 -6.20
CA PHE A 229 31.34 22.09 -6.96
C PHE A 229 30.09 21.57 -7.68
N PHE A 230 28.96 21.42 -6.98
CA PHE A 230 27.70 20.96 -7.58
C PHE A 230 27.28 21.85 -8.76
N ILE A 231 27.27 23.17 -8.56
CA ILE A 231 26.89 24.14 -9.59
C ILE A 231 27.82 24.02 -10.81
N ARG A 232 29.14 23.84 -10.60
CA ARG A 232 30.11 23.70 -11.68
C ARG A 232 29.90 22.42 -12.49
N VAL A 233 29.58 21.30 -11.84
CA VAL A 233 29.27 20.03 -12.52
C VAL A 233 27.99 20.17 -13.35
N MET A 234 26.91 20.67 -12.74
CA MET A 234 25.60 20.83 -13.41
C MET A 234 25.62 21.85 -14.55
N SER A 235 26.51 22.85 -14.49
CA SER A 235 26.63 23.86 -15.54
C SER A 235 27.48 23.40 -16.74
N LYS A 236 28.24 22.30 -16.61
CA LYS A 236 29.13 21.83 -17.68
C LYS A 236 28.31 21.04 -18.72
N PRO A 237 28.42 21.37 -20.02
CA PRO A 237 27.75 20.59 -21.07
C PRO A 237 28.20 19.13 -21.05
N LEU A 238 27.27 18.21 -21.29
CA LEU A 238 27.60 16.79 -21.46
C LEU A 238 28.44 16.58 -22.73
N PRO A 239 29.41 15.64 -22.72
CA PRO A 239 30.16 15.29 -23.91
C PRO A 239 29.29 14.55 -24.93
N ASP A 240 29.80 14.40 -26.15
CA ASP A 240 29.12 13.66 -27.23
C ASP A 240 28.90 12.18 -26.84
N SER A 241 27.84 11.56 -27.34
CA SER A 241 27.48 10.14 -27.03
C SER A 241 28.57 9.13 -27.39
N THR A 242 29.44 9.48 -28.33
CA THR A 242 30.55 8.64 -28.77
C THR A 242 31.77 8.74 -27.86
N ASP A 243 31.81 9.71 -26.95
CA ASP A 243 32.89 9.87 -25.99
C ASP A 243 32.83 8.76 -24.93
N PRO A 244 33.92 8.02 -24.68
CA PRO A 244 33.94 6.97 -23.65
C PRO A 244 33.67 7.50 -22.23
N THR A 245 33.83 8.80 -21.99
CA THR A 245 33.56 9.45 -20.70
C THR A 245 32.10 9.87 -20.52
N TYR A 246 31.27 9.76 -21.56
CA TYR A 246 29.88 10.21 -21.55
C TYR A 246 29.06 9.58 -20.42
N GLU A 247 29.06 8.25 -20.33
CA GLU A 247 28.28 7.53 -19.30
C GLU A 247 28.70 7.96 -17.89
N GLY A 248 30.01 8.07 -17.63
CA GLY A 248 30.52 8.52 -16.34
C GLY A 248 30.09 9.96 -16.02
N CYS A 249 30.11 10.85 -17.00
CA CYS A 249 29.67 12.24 -16.83
C CYS A 249 28.17 12.34 -16.52
N VAL A 250 27.33 11.51 -17.16
CA VAL A 250 25.90 11.40 -16.81
C VAL A 250 25.75 10.89 -15.38
N THR A 251 26.43 9.80 -15.01
CA THR A 251 26.39 9.27 -13.64
C THR A 251 26.77 10.32 -12.60
N LEU A 252 27.83 11.10 -12.83
CA LEU A 252 28.23 12.16 -11.91
C LEU A 252 27.14 13.23 -11.75
N ASN A 253 26.50 13.66 -12.85
CA ASN A 253 25.43 14.65 -12.79
C ASN A 253 24.21 14.14 -12.02
N ILE A 254 23.80 12.89 -12.25
CA ILE A 254 22.70 12.25 -11.50
C ILE A 254 23.03 12.25 -10.00
N GLN A 255 24.23 11.79 -9.63
CA GLN A 255 24.62 11.75 -8.22
C GLN A 255 24.63 13.13 -7.59
N VAL A 256 25.13 14.16 -8.30
CA VAL A 256 25.09 15.54 -7.80
C VAL A 256 23.67 16.02 -7.55
N ILE A 257 22.72 15.76 -8.46
CA ILE A 257 21.33 16.19 -8.29
C ILE A 257 20.68 15.46 -7.10
N ARG A 258 20.87 14.14 -6.97
CA ARG A 258 20.39 13.36 -5.82
C ARG A 258 20.92 13.89 -4.49
N THR A 259 22.22 14.18 -4.43
CA THR A 259 22.85 14.79 -3.25
C THR A 259 22.27 16.15 -2.93
N VAL A 260 22.05 17.00 -3.94
CA VAL A 260 21.41 18.31 -3.77
C VAL A 260 19.99 18.16 -3.23
N MET A 261 19.22 17.20 -3.74
CA MET A 261 17.86 16.89 -3.23
C MET A 261 17.89 16.43 -1.77
N GLN A 262 18.83 15.55 -1.42
CA GLN A 262 18.99 15.08 -0.04
C GLN A 262 19.40 16.22 0.91
N VAL A 263 20.33 17.08 0.51
CA VAL A 263 20.68 18.28 1.30
C VAL A 263 19.47 19.19 1.50
N ARG A 264 18.65 19.41 0.47
CA ARG A 264 17.42 20.21 0.61
C ARG A 264 16.44 19.56 1.58
N LYS A 265 16.28 18.23 1.53
CA LYS A 265 15.40 17.46 2.44
C LYS A 265 15.85 17.61 3.89
N VAL A 266 17.13 17.38 4.17
CA VAL A 266 17.67 17.36 5.54
C VAL A 266 17.89 18.77 6.10
N PHE A 267 18.34 19.71 5.26
CA PHE A 267 18.75 21.07 5.65
C PHE A 267 18.08 22.17 4.80
N PRO A 268 16.74 22.31 4.84
CA PRO A 268 16.02 23.26 3.98
C PRO A 268 16.46 24.72 4.19
N SER A 269 16.70 25.13 5.44
CA SER A 269 17.15 26.49 5.78
C SER A 269 18.55 26.80 5.26
N LEU A 270 19.47 25.83 5.32
CA LEU A 270 20.84 25.97 4.80
C LEU A 270 20.88 25.91 3.26
N PHE A 271 19.91 25.25 2.65
CA PHE A 271 19.76 25.17 1.19
C PHE A 271 19.20 26.45 0.58
N ALA A 272 18.31 27.16 1.29
CA ALA A 272 17.57 28.32 0.79
C ALA A 272 18.42 29.38 0.03
N PRO A 273 19.65 29.74 0.47
CA PRO A 273 20.49 30.71 -0.27
C PRO A 273 20.93 30.23 -1.66
N TYR A 274 21.02 28.91 -1.86
CA TYR A 274 21.50 28.28 -3.09
C TYR A 274 20.37 27.92 -4.06
N LEU A 275 19.13 27.83 -3.57
CA LEU A 275 17.95 27.39 -4.32
C LEU A 275 17.85 28.02 -5.71
N ARG A 276 17.98 29.36 -5.82
CA ARG A 276 17.81 30.08 -7.09
C ARG A 276 18.84 29.68 -8.14
N GLU A 277 20.11 29.64 -7.77
CA GLU A 277 21.19 29.33 -8.72
C GLU A 277 21.16 27.86 -9.12
N VAL A 278 20.91 26.96 -8.16
CA VAL A 278 20.80 25.52 -8.42
C VAL A 278 19.59 25.21 -9.32
N PHE A 279 18.45 25.85 -9.09
CA PHE A 279 17.29 25.77 -9.97
C PHE A 279 17.64 26.22 -11.40
N ARG A 280 18.30 27.38 -11.53
CA ARG A 280 18.67 27.94 -12.83
C ARG A 280 19.60 27.02 -13.62
N VAL A 281 20.65 26.48 -13.01
CA VAL A 281 21.59 25.59 -13.71
C VAL A 281 20.95 24.25 -14.07
N THR A 282 20.07 23.74 -13.21
CA THR A 282 19.32 22.50 -13.50
C THR A 282 18.36 22.69 -14.67
N TRP A 283 17.59 23.79 -14.66
CA TRP A 283 16.68 24.14 -15.75
C TRP A 283 17.40 24.39 -17.08
N SER A 284 18.52 25.10 -17.05
CA SER A 284 19.36 25.31 -18.23
C SER A 284 19.94 23.99 -18.75
N GLY A 285 20.42 23.13 -17.86
CA GLY A 285 20.97 21.82 -18.20
C GLY A 285 19.93 20.92 -18.88
N LEU A 286 18.71 20.85 -18.33
CA LEU A 286 17.61 20.10 -18.92
C LEU A 286 17.30 20.57 -20.35
N ASN A 287 17.24 21.88 -20.58
CA ASN A 287 16.98 22.43 -21.91
C ASN A 287 18.10 22.16 -22.92
N MET A 288 19.33 21.97 -22.46
CA MET A 288 20.44 21.60 -23.34
C MET A 288 20.41 20.13 -23.76
N ILE A 289 19.79 19.26 -22.96
CA ILE A 289 19.79 17.80 -23.21
C ILE A 289 18.45 17.27 -23.75
N LYS A 290 17.34 18.03 -23.63
CA LYS A 290 16.00 17.56 -24.01
C LYS A 290 15.91 17.05 -25.45
N ASP A 291 16.50 17.77 -26.41
CA ASP A 291 16.44 17.39 -27.83
C ASP A 291 17.21 16.09 -28.10
N ARG A 292 18.30 15.89 -27.34
CA ARG A 292 19.08 14.65 -27.39
C ARG A 292 18.33 13.49 -26.77
N TYR A 293 17.64 13.69 -25.64
CA TYR A 293 16.74 12.70 -25.07
C TYR A 293 15.66 12.28 -26.09
N VAL A 294 15.01 13.25 -26.74
CA VAL A 294 14.00 12.98 -27.78
C VAL A 294 14.60 12.17 -28.94
N HIS A 295 15.80 12.52 -29.40
CA HIS A 295 16.47 11.76 -30.44
C HIS A 295 16.79 10.32 -30.00
N ASP A 296 17.39 10.14 -28.82
CA ASP A 296 17.92 8.86 -28.38
C ASP A 296 16.81 7.87 -27.96
N PHE A 297 15.78 8.30 -27.24
CA PHE A 297 14.74 7.41 -26.68
C PHE A 297 13.41 7.42 -27.44
N ILE A 298 13.00 8.56 -28.00
CA ILE A 298 11.72 8.68 -28.73
C ILE A 298 11.89 8.32 -30.21
N THR A 299 13.06 8.56 -30.79
CA THR A 299 13.31 8.33 -32.23
C THR A 299 14.14 7.07 -32.51
N LYS A 300 15.23 6.84 -31.76
CA LYS A 300 16.26 5.82 -32.07
C LYS A 300 16.11 4.51 -31.30
N ASP A 301 15.22 4.43 -30.30
CA ASP A 301 15.01 3.25 -29.45
C ASP A 301 16.27 2.82 -28.68
N SER A 302 16.86 3.78 -27.94
CA SER A 302 18.00 3.51 -27.07
C SER A 302 17.55 2.90 -25.75
N GLN A 303 18.31 1.94 -25.23
CA GLN A 303 18.02 1.29 -23.95
C GLN A 303 18.14 2.27 -22.77
N GLY A 304 17.06 2.44 -22.00
CA GLY A 304 17.00 3.28 -20.81
C GLY A 304 17.30 2.54 -19.50
N LYS A 305 17.18 3.27 -18.39
CA LYS A 305 17.19 2.75 -17.02
C LYS A 305 18.41 1.89 -16.66
N LEU A 306 19.57 2.14 -17.28
CA LEU A 306 20.77 1.34 -17.02
C LEU A 306 21.53 1.87 -15.81
N ILE A 307 21.95 0.94 -14.97
CA ILE A 307 22.92 1.16 -13.91
C ILE A 307 24.32 0.72 -14.36
N ASN A 308 25.33 1.31 -13.74
CA ASN A 308 26.69 0.86 -13.87
C ASN A 308 27.01 -0.24 -12.84
N SER A 309 28.26 -0.66 -12.91
CA SER A 309 29.11 -0.69 -11.73
C SER A 309 28.76 -1.61 -10.57
N ASP A 310 28.78 -1.20 -9.31
CA ASP A 310 28.56 0.06 -8.57
C ASP A 310 27.10 0.45 -8.35
N GLY A 311 26.17 0.07 -9.22
CA GLY A 311 24.73 0.29 -8.99
C GLY A 311 24.26 1.74 -9.19
N LEU A 312 25.11 2.61 -9.73
CA LEU A 312 24.75 4.01 -9.98
C LEU A 312 24.10 4.16 -11.37
N PRO A 313 23.03 4.96 -11.50
CA PRO A 313 22.44 5.33 -12.79
C PRO A 313 23.45 5.89 -13.79
N ARG A 314 23.33 5.55 -15.08
CA ARG A 314 24.25 6.02 -16.13
C ARG A 314 23.61 6.46 -17.44
N THR A 315 22.28 6.40 -17.54
CA THR A 315 21.56 6.75 -18.77
C THR A 315 20.91 8.12 -18.68
N LEU A 316 20.71 8.73 -19.86
CA LEU A 316 20.24 10.11 -19.98
C LEU A 316 18.76 10.28 -19.57
N ASP A 317 17.93 9.27 -19.76
CA ASP A 317 16.54 9.23 -19.28
C ASP A 317 16.47 9.38 -17.75
N LEU A 318 17.35 8.72 -17.01
CA LEU A 318 17.44 8.85 -15.55
C LEU A 318 17.95 10.25 -15.15
N LEU A 319 18.86 10.86 -15.91
CA LEU A 319 19.26 12.25 -15.66
C LEU A 319 18.11 13.24 -15.87
N VAL A 320 17.34 13.07 -16.95
CA VAL A 320 16.15 13.88 -17.21
C VAL A 320 15.14 13.74 -16.07
N LEU A 321 14.95 12.51 -15.58
CA LEU A 321 14.05 12.21 -14.46
C LEU A 321 14.43 12.99 -13.20
N GLU A 322 15.67 12.86 -12.75
CA GLU A 322 16.17 13.56 -11.56
C GLU A 322 16.10 15.10 -11.70
N GLN A 323 16.32 15.61 -12.91
CA GLN A 323 16.18 17.05 -13.19
C GLN A 323 14.72 17.52 -13.07
N LEU A 324 13.77 16.76 -13.63
CA LEU A 324 12.34 17.06 -13.53
C LEU A 324 11.88 17.03 -12.07
N ASP A 325 12.25 16.01 -11.31
CA ASP A 325 11.89 15.88 -9.89
C ASP A 325 12.45 17.02 -9.04
N PHE A 326 13.69 17.41 -9.30
CA PHE A 326 14.31 18.54 -8.62
C PHE A 326 13.58 19.85 -8.95
N ILE A 327 13.24 20.09 -10.23
CA ILE A 327 12.47 21.27 -10.65
C ILE A 327 11.12 21.32 -9.92
N GLN A 328 10.37 20.21 -9.92
CA GLN A 328 9.09 20.11 -9.20
C GLN A 328 9.25 20.44 -7.71
N THR A 329 10.30 19.89 -7.10
CA THR A 329 10.60 20.10 -5.68
C THR A 329 10.95 21.56 -5.36
N CYS A 330 11.68 22.24 -6.26
CA CYS A 330 12.00 23.66 -6.13
C CYS A 330 10.76 24.55 -6.19
N LEU A 331 9.79 24.23 -7.05
CA LEU A 331 8.57 25.01 -7.24
C LEU A 331 7.67 25.07 -5.99
N LYS A 332 7.87 24.20 -4.99
CA LYS A 332 7.21 24.34 -3.68
C LYS A 332 7.54 25.68 -2.99
N SER A 333 8.73 26.23 -3.25
CA SER A 333 9.19 27.49 -2.67
C SER A 333 8.42 28.70 -3.22
N LYS A 334 7.68 29.40 -2.36
CA LYS A 334 6.90 30.60 -2.74
C LYS A 334 7.74 31.73 -3.37
N PRO A 335 8.91 32.12 -2.81
CA PRO A 335 9.75 33.15 -3.43
C PRO A 335 10.17 32.84 -4.86
N LEU A 336 10.46 31.57 -5.16
CA LEU A 336 10.80 31.15 -6.52
C LEU A 336 9.58 31.23 -7.45
N ARG A 337 8.40 30.84 -6.97
CA ARG A 337 7.15 30.94 -7.74
C ARG A 337 6.82 32.38 -8.12
N ASP A 338 6.92 33.30 -7.17
CA ASP A 338 6.64 34.72 -7.40
C ASP A 338 7.61 35.32 -8.45
N GLU A 339 8.89 34.92 -8.40
CA GLU A 339 9.90 35.32 -9.39
C GLU A 339 9.61 34.77 -10.78
N LEU A 340 9.26 33.47 -10.89
CA LEU A 340 8.91 32.84 -12.17
C LEU A 340 7.67 33.48 -12.80
N LEU A 341 6.67 33.77 -11.98
CA LEU A 341 5.46 34.47 -12.41
C LEU A 341 5.79 35.89 -12.90
N GLN A 342 6.61 36.62 -12.16
CA GLN A 342 7.03 37.96 -12.57
C GLN A 342 7.85 37.95 -13.87
N ALA A 343 8.76 37.00 -14.02
CA ALA A 343 9.57 36.84 -15.22
C ALA A 343 8.75 36.41 -16.46
N SER A 344 7.61 35.76 -16.24
CA SER A 344 6.74 35.29 -17.33
C SER A 344 5.79 36.38 -17.86
N ARG A 345 5.52 37.43 -17.07
CA ARG A 345 4.66 38.55 -17.48
C ARG A 345 5.28 39.34 -18.64
N GLY A 346 4.66 39.26 -19.83
CA GLY A 346 5.03 40.05 -21.01
C GLY A 346 6.20 39.51 -21.84
N ALA A 347 6.72 38.32 -21.51
CA ALA A 347 7.81 37.66 -22.25
C ALA A 347 7.34 36.78 -23.42
N GLY A 348 6.03 36.57 -23.58
CA GLY A 348 5.45 35.82 -24.70
C GLY A 348 5.96 34.37 -24.76
N VAL A 349 6.47 33.97 -25.93
CA VAL A 349 6.96 32.59 -26.17
C VAL A 349 8.26 32.31 -25.40
N ASP A 350 9.05 33.34 -25.08
CA ASP A 350 10.30 33.21 -24.31
C ASP A 350 10.07 33.24 -22.79
N ALA A 351 8.80 33.30 -22.35
CA ALA A 351 8.47 33.28 -20.93
C ALA A 351 8.93 31.96 -20.28
N PRO A 352 9.52 32.00 -19.06
CA PRO A 352 9.98 30.79 -18.36
C PRO A 352 8.90 29.71 -18.23
N LEU A 353 7.68 30.08 -17.82
CA LEU A 353 6.57 29.12 -17.71
C LEU A 353 6.18 28.51 -19.05
N THR A 354 6.18 29.31 -20.14
CA THR A 354 5.94 28.79 -21.50
C THR A 354 7.02 27.80 -21.92
N GLN A 355 8.30 28.12 -21.66
CA GLN A 355 9.41 27.22 -21.96
C GLN A 355 9.36 25.94 -21.11
N MET A 356 8.86 26.02 -19.87
CA MET A 356 8.60 24.85 -19.03
C MET A 356 7.55 23.96 -19.68
N VAL A 357 6.39 24.49 -20.04
CA VAL A 357 5.33 23.71 -20.73
C VAL A 357 5.84 23.06 -22.03
N VAL A 358 6.62 23.79 -22.83
CA VAL A 358 7.20 23.27 -24.09
C VAL A 358 8.19 22.14 -23.82
N ALA A 359 9.11 22.30 -22.87
CA ALA A 359 10.07 21.25 -22.55
C ALA A 359 9.38 20.01 -21.96
N THR A 360 8.43 20.22 -21.05
CA THR A 360 7.64 19.13 -20.45
C THR A 360 6.84 18.37 -21.50
N THR A 361 6.24 19.06 -22.48
CA THR A 361 5.54 18.40 -23.59
C THR A 361 6.51 17.58 -24.45
N ALA A 362 7.71 18.09 -24.72
CA ALA A 362 8.72 17.36 -25.49
C ALA A 362 9.25 16.11 -24.76
N LEU A 363 9.48 16.21 -23.46
CA LEU A 363 9.95 15.10 -22.60
C LEU A 363 8.82 14.11 -22.26
N GLY A 364 7.57 14.55 -22.34
CA GLY A 364 6.36 13.74 -22.13
C GLY A 364 5.99 12.83 -23.30
N GLN A 365 6.72 12.84 -24.41
CA GLN A 365 6.49 11.94 -25.54
C GLN A 365 6.71 10.47 -25.13
N VAL A 366 5.91 9.56 -25.70
CA VAL A 366 6.04 8.12 -25.48
C VAL A 366 7.39 7.62 -26.03
N ALA A 367 8.20 6.99 -25.19
CA ALA A 367 9.45 6.38 -25.61
C ALA A 367 9.21 5.10 -26.41
N LYS A 368 10.16 4.73 -27.28
CA LYS A 368 10.03 3.54 -28.13
C LYS A 368 9.98 2.23 -27.34
N GLU A 369 10.72 2.16 -26.24
CA GLU A 369 10.68 1.04 -25.32
C GLU A 369 9.27 0.87 -24.73
N ASP A 370 8.65 1.95 -24.26
CA ASP A 370 7.29 1.93 -23.69
C ASP A 370 6.23 1.63 -24.76
N GLU A 371 6.32 2.25 -25.96
CA GLU A 371 5.44 1.94 -27.12
C GLU A 371 5.46 0.45 -27.45
N GLY A 372 6.65 -0.16 -27.49
CA GLY A 372 6.82 -1.59 -27.74
C GLY A 372 6.25 -2.48 -26.64
N LEU A 373 6.37 -2.08 -25.37
CA LEU A 373 5.80 -2.82 -24.24
C LEU A 373 4.27 -2.78 -24.26
N TRP A 374 3.68 -1.61 -24.50
CA TRP A 374 2.22 -1.42 -24.55
C TRP A 374 1.56 -2.15 -25.72
N GLU A 375 2.27 -2.29 -26.85
CA GLU A 375 1.80 -3.09 -28.00
C GLU A 375 1.77 -4.59 -27.69
N VAL A 376 2.63 -5.06 -26.78
CA VAL A 376 2.71 -6.47 -26.39
C VAL A 376 1.77 -6.80 -25.24
N ASP A 377 1.65 -5.91 -24.25
CA ASP A 377 0.87 -6.15 -23.03
C ASP A 377 -0.03 -4.95 -22.66
N LEU A 378 -1.34 -5.17 -22.78
CA LEU A 378 -2.35 -4.16 -22.46
C LEU A 378 -2.46 -3.86 -20.96
N ASN A 379 -2.04 -4.77 -20.07
CA ASN A 379 -2.05 -4.50 -18.63
C ASN A 379 -1.01 -3.45 -18.30
N ILE A 380 0.21 -3.55 -18.84
CA ILE A 380 1.24 -2.53 -18.65
C ILE A 380 0.72 -1.16 -19.12
N PHE A 381 0.11 -1.12 -20.31
CA PHE A 381 -0.54 0.10 -20.82
C PHE A 381 -1.59 0.66 -19.85
N LEU A 382 -2.52 -0.17 -19.37
CA LEU A 382 -3.59 0.26 -18.46
C LEU A 382 -3.08 0.67 -17.07
N CYS A 383 -2.10 -0.04 -16.50
CA CYS A 383 -1.48 0.30 -15.23
C CYS A 383 -0.81 1.68 -15.30
N GLU A 384 -0.12 1.97 -16.41
CA GLU A 384 0.54 3.26 -16.62
C GLU A 384 -0.45 4.38 -16.89
N GLU A 385 -1.48 4.15 -17.71
CA GLU A 385 -2.55 5.15 -17.95
C GLU A 385 -3.42 5.42 -16.72
N SER A 386 -3.57 4.45 -15.81
CA SER A 386 -4.30 4.62 -14.55
C SER A 386 -3.44 5.16 -13.41
N ALA A 387 -2.16 5.45 -13.65
CA ALA A 387 -1.18 5.89 -12.66
C ALA A 387 -1.00 4.94 -11.46
N ILE A 388 -1.25 3.64 -11.64
CA ILE A 388 -1.09 2.57 -10.63
C ILE A 388 0.26 1.84 -10.82
N SER A 389 0.96 2.09 -11.93
CA SER A 389 2.26 1.49 -12.22
C SER A 389 3.37 2.00 -11.31
N ALA A 390 4.24 1.08 -10.87
CA ALA A 390 5.50 1.43 -10.20
C ALA A 390 6.56 1.99 -11.17
N ASN A 391 6.30 1.98 -12.49
CA ASN A 391 7.22 2.45 -13.51
C ASN A 391 7.20 4.00 -13.60
N TYR A 392 8.10 4.66 -12.89
CA TYR A 392 8.27 6.11 -12.97
C TYR A 392 9.24 6.49 -14.11
N THR A 393 8.76 7.28 -15.07
CA THR A 393 9.47 7.62 -16.32
C THR A 393 9.51 9.13 -16.55
N PRO A 394 10.36 9.64 -17.47
CA PRO A 394 10.31 11.04 -17.87
C PRO A 394 8.92 11.50 -18.36
N ARG A 395 8.09 10.58 -18.88
CA ARG A 395 6.72 10.88 -19.27
C ARG A 395 5.82 11.14 -18.06
N THR A 396 5.83 10.26 -17.06
CA THR A 396 5.02 10.46 -15.84
C THR A 396 5.49 11.69 -15.08
N ALA A 397 6.81 11.88 -14.92
CA ALA A 397 7.39 13.06 -14.30
C ALA A 397 7.04 14.37 -15.04
N SER A 398 6.88 14.29 -16.37
CA SER A 398 6.38 15.41 -17.17
C SER A 398 4.90 15.70 -16.90
N GLY A 399 4.07 14.66 -16.76
CA GLY A 399 2.69 14.78 -16.30
C GLY A 399 2.60 15.49 -14.94
N ASP A 400 3.36 15.02 -13.96
CA ASP A 400 3.40 15.60 -12.61
C ASP A 400 3.84 17.06 -12.62
N LEU A 401 4.84 17.41 -13.45
CA LEU A 401 5.26 18.80 -13.61
C LEU A 401 4.15 19.66 -14.24
N ILE A 402 3.39 19.18 -15.22
CA ILE A 402 2.22 19.91 -15.75
C ILE A 402 1.17 20.12 -14.67
N LEU A 403 0.87 19.10 -13.86
CA LEU A 403 -0.07 19.22 -12.74
C LEU A 403 0.38 20.29 -11.74
N LYS A 404 1.66 20.27 -11.34
CA LYS A 404 2.23 21.28 -10.45
C LYS A 404 2.24 22.69 -11.03
N LEU A 405 2.48 22.84 -12.32
CA LEU A 405 2.35 24.12 -13.00
C LEU A 405 0.88 24.59 -13.01
N GLY A 406 -0.07 23.70 -13.27
CA GLY A 406 -1.51 23.98 -13.23
C GLY A 406 -2.03 24.38 -11.85
N GLU A 407 -1.52 23.72 -10.79
CA GLU A 407 -1.86 23.98 -9.39
C GLU A 407 -1.41 25.39 -8.96
N TRP A 408 -0.20 25.80 -9.33
CA TRP A 408 0.41 27.04 -8.84
C TRP A 408 0.32 28.22 -9.83
N PHE A 409 0.16 27.96 -11.12
CA PHE A 409 0.15 28.95 -12.21
C PHE A 409 -0.97 28.64 -13.21
N GLN A 410 -2.21 28.53 -12.72
CA GLN A 410 -3.35 28.05 -13.51
C GLN A 410 -3.52 28.76 -14.86
N THR A 411 -3.57 30.09 -14.88
CA THR A 411 -3.86 30.87 -16.10
C THR A 411 -2.69 30.80 -17.09
N GLU A 412 -1.48 31.00 -16.59
CA GLU A 412 -0.26 30.99 -17.39
C GLU A 412 0.00 29.61 -18.01
N THR A 413 -0.29 28.54 -17.26
CA THR A 413 -0.17 27.16 -17.74
C THR A 413 -1.21 26.85 -18.82
N GLU A 414 -2.47 27.24 -18.62
CA GLU A 414 -3.52 27.07 -19.63
C GLU A 414 -3.17 27.82 -20.93
N GLU A 415 -2.77 29.09 -20.84
CA GLU A 415 -2.41 29.91 -22.01
C GLU A 415 -1.18 29.37 -22.75
N ALA A 416 -0.14 28.98 -22.02
CA ALA A 416 1.08 28.41 -22.60
C ALA A 416 0.82 27.06 -23.27
N LEU A 417 0.06 26.17 -22.60
CA LEU A 417 -0.27 24.86 -23.14
C LEU A 417 -1.16 24.99 -24.37
N TRP A 418 -2.12 25.92 -24.36
CA TRP A 418 -2.94 26.23 -25.53
C TRP A 418 -2.10 26.72 -26.71
N ALA A 419 -1.26 27.74 -26.50
CA ALA A 419 -0.42 28.31 -27.55
C ALA A 419 0.52 27.25 -28.16
N HIS A 420 1.10 26.41 -27.31
CA HIS A 420 1.97 25.33 -27.78
C HIS A 420 1.20 24.25 -28.56
N THR A 421 0.01 23.86 -28.08
CA THR A 421 -0.86 22.88 -28.75
C THR A 421 -1.30 23.40 -30.12
N GLU A 422 -1.75 24.66 -30.20
CA GLU A 422 -2.14 25.29 -31.47
C GLU A 422 -0.96 25.28 -32.46
N GLN A 423 0.25 25.61 -32.01
CA GLN A 423 1.44 25.54 -32.84
C GLN A 423 1.74 24.12 -33.35
N ILE A 424 1.62 23.09 -32.51
CA ILE A 424 1.90 21.70 -32.88
C ILE A 424 0.91 21.20 -33.95
N PHE A 425 -0.37 21.51 -33.79
CA PHE A 425 -1.42 21.02 -34.69
C PHE A 425 -1.51 21.83 -36.00
N ASP A 426 -1.38 23.16 -35.96
CA ASP A 426 -1.54 24.04 -37.12
C ASP A 426 -0.29 24.18 -37.98
N SER A 427 0.91 24.00 -37.42
CA SER A 427 2.16 24.17 -38.18
C SER A 427 2.39 23.09 -39.24
N GLY A 428 1.66 21.96 -39.19
CA GLY A 428 1.85 20.82 -40.08
C GLY A 428 3.18 20.07 -39.90
N VAL A 429 4.04 20.51 -38.97
CA VAL A 429 5.39 19.97 -38.68
C VAL A 429 5.41 19.12 -37.41
N GLY A 430 4.40 19.23 -36.54
CA GLY A 430 4.30 18.44 -35.32
C GLY A 430 4.27 16.93 -35.60
N SER A 431 5.22 16.18 -35.04
CA SER A 431 5.22 14.71 -35.10
C SER A 431 3.98 14.14 -34.41
N ARG A 432 3.60 12.91 -34.77
CA ARG A 432 2.48 12.23 -34.11
C ARG A 432 2.71 12.06 -32.60
N GLN A 433 3.96 11.81 -32.19
CA GLN A 433 4.36 11.71 -30.78
C GLN A 433 4.18 13.05 -30.06
N MET A 434 4.56 14.17 -30.69
CA MET A 434 4.39 15.50 -30.11
C MET A 434 2.91 15.89 -29.99
N LYS A 435 2.09 15.51 -30.97
CA LYS A 435 0.62 15.68 -30.89
C LYS A 435 0.03 14.87 -29.74
N GLU A 436 0.44 13.61 -29.58
CA GLU A 436 -0.01 12.76 -28.48
C GLU A 436 0.40 13.36 -27.13
N ALA A 437 1.67 13.77 -26.98
CA ALA A 437 2.19 14.35 -25.74
C ALA A 437 1.49 15.66 -25.34
N ALA A 438 1.13 16.51 -26.31
CA ALA A 438 0.36 17.72 -26.03
C ALA A 438 -1.05 17.38 -25.52
N LEU A 439 -1.72 16.38 -26.12
CA LEU A 439 -3.02 15.93 -25.63
C LEU A 439 -2.92 15.20 -24.28
N PHE A 440 -1.82 14.47 -24.03
CA PHE A 440 -1.51 13.89 -22.72
C PHE A 440 -1.38 14.96 -21.64
N ALA A 441 -0.63 16.03 -21.89
CA ALA A 441 -0.50 17.15 -20.94
C ALA A 441 -1.87 17.79 -20.63
N TRP A 442 -2.73 17.96 -21.63
CA TRP A 442 -4.12 18.42 -21.41
C TRP A 442 -4.95 17.43 -20.59
N ASP A 443 -4.83 16.13 -20.88
CA ASP A 443 -5.58 15.08 -20.19
C ASP A 443 -5.19 15.00 -18.71
N GLN A 444 -3.91 15.12 -18.39
CA GLN A 444 -3.42 15.23 -17.01
C GLN A 444 -4.03 16.45 -16.30
N LEU A 445 -3.84 17.65 -16.89
CA LEU A 445 -4.32 18.90 -16.31
C LEU A 445 -5.84 18.92 -16.09
N LEU A 446 -6.61 18.44 -17.06
CA LEU A 446 -8.08 18.47 -17.01
C LEU A 446 -8.67 17.39 -16.11
N THR A 447 -7.98 16.26 -15.91
CA THR A 447 -8.40 15.24 -14.95
C THR A 447 -8.37 15.82 -13.54
N GLU A 448 -7.25 16.43 -13.15
CA GLU A 448 -7.12 17.13 -11.87
C GLU A 448 -8.18 18.24 -11.73
N PHE A 449 -8.32 19.10 -12.75
CA PHE A 449 -9.31 20.18 -12.71
C PHE A 449 -10.75 19.68 -12.54
N ALA A 450 -11.09 18.56 -13.17
CA ALA A 450 -12.42 17.96 -13.02
C ALA A 450 -12.69 17.49 -11.59
N GLU A 451 -11.67 16.96 -10.89
CA GLU A 451 -11.79 16.49 -9.50
C GLU A 451 -11.95 17.66 -8.51
N ILE A 452 -11.22 18.76 -8.71
CA ILE A 452 -11.30 19.96 -7.85
C ILE A 452 -12.35 20.99 -8.33
N GLY A 453 -13.13 20.67 -9.37
CA GLY A 453 -14.21 21.51 -9.90
C GLY A 453 -13.75 22.77 -10.65
N LEU A 454 -12.49 22.83 -11.09
CA LEU A 454 -11.97 23.88 -11.96
C LEU A 454 -12.31 23.62 -13.44
N LYS A 455 -12.35 24.69 -14.22
CA LYS A 455 -12.66 24.65 -15.66
C LYS A 455 -11.69 25.52 -16.43
N ILE A 456 -11.32 25.07 -17.63
CA ILE A 456 -10.58 25.89 -18.60
C ILE A 456 -11.52 26.83 -19.37
N ASN A 457 -10.94 27.81 -20.06
CA ASN A 457 -11.68 28.76 -20.89
C ASN A 457 -12.53 28.04 -21.96
N SER A 458 -13.81 28.41 -22.10
CA SER A 458 -14.72 27.77 -23.07
C SER A 458 -14.24 27.89 -24.53
N GLY A 459 -13.55 28.97 -24.89
CA GLY A 459 -12.97 29.13 -26.21
C GLY A 459 -11.83 28.14 -26.46
N THR A 460 -10.97 27.94 -25.47
CA THR A 460 -9.90 26.91 -25.47
C THR A 460 -10.51 25.52 -25.57
N ALA A 461 -11.49 25.19 -24.71
CA ALA A 461 -12.16 23.89 -24.71
C ALA A 461 -12.82 23.56 -26.06
N ALA A 462 -13.55 24.51 -26.67
CA ALA A 462 -14.21 24.31 -27.96
C ALA A 462 -13.21 24.07 -29.11
N LYS A 463 -12.07 24.76 -29.10
CA LYS A 463 -11.03 24.53 -30.12
C LYS A 463 -10.22 23.27 -29.85
N LEU A 464 -9.90 22.96 -28.60
CA LEU A 464 -9.22 21.74 -28.19
C LEU A 464 -10.02 20.50 -28.62
N LEU A 465 -11.36 20.57 -28.53
CA LEU A 465 -12.25 19.53 -29.04
C LEU A 465 -12.04 19.26 -30.55
N ASN A 466 -11.73 20.28 -31.36
CA ASN A 466 -11.45 20.08 -32.79
C ASN A 466 -10.15 19.29 -32.99
N TYR A 467 -9.12 19.53 -32.18
CA TYR A 467 -7.87 18.76 -32.21
C TYR A 467 -8.05 17.34 -31.71
N VAL A 468 -8.89 17.14 -30.69
CA VAL A 468 -9.32 15.82 -30.23
C VAL A 468 -10.04 15.05 -31.34
N ALA A 469 -11.02 15.67 -32.00
CA ALA A 469 -11.73 15.05 -33.12
C ALA A 469 -10.78 14.72 -34.30
N ALA A 470 -9.81 15.60 -34.57
CA ALA A 470 -8.79 15.35 -35.58
C ALA A 470 -7.88 14.17 -35.21
N ALA A 471 -7.48 14.04 -33.94
CA ALA A 471 -6.69 12.92 -33.44
C ALA A 471 -7.44 11.59 -33.55
N ILE A 472 -8.71 11.56 -33.12
CA ILE A 472 -9.60 10.38 -33.24
C ILE A 472 -9.75 9.93 -34.70
N SER A 473 -9.80 10.89 -35.64
CA SER A 473 -10.00 10.61 -37.07
C SER A 473 -8.72 10.13 -37.80
N THR A 474 -7.58 9.99 -37.12
CA THR A 474 -6.33 9.56 -37.76
C THR A 474 -6.32 8.07 -38.08
N GLU A 475 -6.01 7.69 -39.33
CA GLU A 475 -5.92 6.29 -39.75
C GLU A 475 -4.50 5.72 -39.56
N GLY A 476 -4.35 4.38 -39.58
CA GLY A 476 -3.05 3.68 -39.49
C GLY A 476 -2.73 3.16 -38.08
N GLU A 477 -2.04 2.02 -38.00
CA GLU A 477 -1.60 1.42 -36.72
C GLU A 477 -0.62 2.35 -36.00
N GLU A 478 0.21 3.06 -36.75
CA GLU A 478 1.23 3.94 -36.20
C GLU A 478 0.68 5.19 -35.49
N ASN A 479 -0.63 5.46 -35.62
CA ASN A 479 -1.33 6.54 -34.93
C ASN A 479 -2.21 6.03 -33.77
N GLN A 480 -2.10 4.75 -33.37
CA GLN A 480 -2.95 4.16 -32.33
C GLN A 480 -2.90 4.91 -31.00
N LEU A 481 -1.72 5.33 -30.55
CA LEU A 481 -1.57 6.06 -29.27
C LEU A 481 -2.16 7.48 -29.35
N LEU A 482 -2.02 8.15 -30.49
CA LEU A 482 -2.65 9.45 -30.71
C LEU A 482 -4.18 9.35 -30.74
N ARG A 483 -4.73 8.31 -31.41
CA ARG A 483 -6.17 8.03 -31.38
C ARG A 483 -6.65 7.73 -29.97
N ALA A 484 -5.97 6.82 -29.27
CA ALA A 484 -6.28 6.44 -27.89
C ALA A 484 -6.32 7.67 -26.97
N ARG A 485 -5.30 8.53 -27.04
CA ARG A 485 -5.27 9.80 -26.28
C ARG A 485 -6.39 10.75 -26.66
N GLY A 486 -6.73 10.82 -27.96
CA GLY A 486 -7.89 11.58 -28.42
C GLY A 486 -9.18 11.13 -27.72
N TYR A 487 -9.42 9.83 -27.62
CA TYR A 487 -10.57 9.30 -26.88
C TYR A 487 -10.51 9.62 -25.39
N PHE A 488 -9.35 9.45 -24.73
CA PHE A 488 -9.19 9.78 -23.30
C PHE A 488 -9.56 11.25 -23.01
N LEU A 489 -8.96 12.16 -23.76
CA LEU A 489 -9.19 13.59 -23.59
C LEU A 489 -10.63 14.00 -23.95
N ALA A 490 -11.29 13.29 -24.89
CA ALA A 490 -12.71 13.51 -25.17
C ALA A 490 -13.60 13.21 -23.95
N GLY A 491 -13.32 12.12 -23.24
CA GLY A 491 -13.99 11.78 -21.98
C GLY A 491 -13.71 12.82 -20.89
N THR A 492 -12.44 13.19 -20.71
CA THR A 492 -12.01 14.17 -19.70
C THR A 492 -12.64 15.55 -19.95
N LEU A 493 -12.63 16.03 -21.19
CA LEU A 493 -13.29 17.30 -21.57
C LEU A 493 -14.80 17.28 -21.33
N THR A 494 -15.43 16.12 -21.47
CA THR A 494 -16.85 15.96 -21.19
C THR A 494 -17.10 16.10 -19.69
N LYS A 495 -16.27 15.49 -18.84
CA LYS A 495 -16.35 15.60 -17.38
C LYS A 495 -16.02 17.02 -16.88
N SER A 496 -14.97 17.65 -17.40
CA SER A 496 -14.51 18.97 -16.94
C SER A 496 -15.35 20.14 -17.49
N ASN A 497 -15.77 20.09 -18.76
CA ASN A 497 -16.30 21.23 -19.51
C ASN A 497 -17.61 20.93 -20.26
N PHE A 498 -18.48 20.07 -19.71
CA PHE A 498 -19.75 19.64 -20.34
C PHE A 498 -20.58 20.80 -20.94
N GLU A 499 -20.72 21.92 -20.23
CA GLU A 499 -21.50 23.08 -20.69
C GLU A 499 -21.04 23.64 -22.05
N THR A 500 -19.76 23.46 -22.39
CA THR A 500 -19.16 23.95 -23.62
C THR A 500 -19.22 22.91 -24.75
N VAL A 501 -18.96 21.63 -24.43
CA VAL A 501 -18.83 20.55 -25.42
C VAL A 501 -20.10 19.69 -25.57
N GLY A 502 -21.11 19.92 -24.73
CA GLY A 502 -22.29 19.05 -24.57
C GLY A 502 -23.07 18.77 -25.85
N LEU A 503 -23.07 19.70 -26.83
CA LEU A 503 -23.74 19.51 -28.12
C LEU A 503 -23.08 18.43 -28.99
N GLN A 504 -21.78 18.17 -28.77
CA GLN A 504 -21.00 17.20 -29.53
C GLN A 504 -20.82 15.86 -28.79
N VAL A 505 -21.12 15.80 -27.48
CA VAL A 505 -20.91 14.60 -26.64
C VAL A 505 -21.61 13.37 -27.21
N ALA A 506 -22.83 13.50 -27.72
CA ALA A 506 -23.55 12.37 -28.33
C ALA A 506 -22.80 11.78 -29.56
N GLU A 507 -22.20 12.63 -30.40
CA GLU A 507 -21.40 12.17 -31.54
C GLU A 507 -20.06 11.58 -31.06
N LEU A 508 -19.45 12.15 -30.02
CA LEU A 508 -18.23 11.59 -29.42
C LEU A 508 -18.48 10.19 -28.88
N ILE A 509 -19.57 9.98 -28.12
CA ILE A 509 -19.96 8.65 -27.62
C ILE A 509 -20.18 7.69 -28.80
N ALA A 510 -20.86 8.13 -29.87
CA ALA A 510 -21.05 7.32 -31.07
C ALA A 510 -19.72 6.94 -31.75
N GLN A 511 -18.74 7.85 -31.77
CA GLN A 511 -17.40 7.57 -32.29
C GLN A 511 -16.60 6.63 -31.38
N THR A 512 -16.71 6.77 -30.06
CA THR A 512 -16.10 5.89 -29.07
C THR A 512 -16.65 4.47 -29.16
N LEU A 513 -17.96 4.31 -29.35
CA LEU A 513 -18.61 3.02 -29.64
C LEU A 513 -18.08 2.36 -30.91
N ARG A 514 -17.90 3.15 -32.00
CA ARG A 514 -17.30 2.64 -33.24
C ARG A 514 -15.86 2.22 -33.03
N GLY A 515 -15.07 2.99 -32.27
CA GLY A 515 -13.68 2.67 -31.93
C GLY A 515 -13.57 1.38 -31.13
N ALA A 516 -14.36 1.25 -30.05
CA ALA A 516 -14.40 0.04 -29.21
C ALA A 516 -14.78 -1.22 -30.00
N ALA A 517 -15.68 -1.12 -30.97
CA ALA A 517 -16.13 -2.26 -31.77
C ALA A 517 -15.20 -2.61 -32.94
N ASN A 518 -14.67 -1.60 -33.65
CA ASN A 518 -14.12 -1.79 -35.00
C ASN A 518 -12.67 -1.32 -35.20
N ASP A 519 -12.01 -0.67 -34.24
CA ASP A 519 -10.62 -0.24 -34.44
C ASP A 519 -9.69 -1.46 -34.65
N PRO A 520 -8.68 -1.39 -35.53
CA PRO A 520 -7.71 -2.48 -35.65
C PRO A 520 -6.88 -2.69 -34.38
N SER A 521 -6.59 -1.63 -33.62
CA SER A 521 -5.73 -1.68 -32.43
C SER A 521 -6.49 -2.07 -31.18
N SER A 522 -5.97 -3.06 -30.45
CA SER A 522 -6.49 -3.45 -29.14
C SER A 522 -6.31 -2.35 -28.10
N ILE A 523 -5.25 -1.55 -28.20
CA ILE A 523 -5.00 -0.36 -27.34
C ILE A 523 -6.15 0.63 -27.51
N VAL A 524 -6.50 0.98 -28.75
CA VAL A 524 -7.59 1.94 -28.99
C VAL A 524 -8.93 1.38 -28.50
N LYS A 525 -9.20 0.08 -28.73
CA LYS A 525 -10.43 -0.54 -28.23
C LYS A 525 -10.56 -0.45 -26.71
N ILE A 526 -9.51 -0.81 -25.97
CA ILE A 526 -9.56 -0.80 -24.51
C ILE A 526 -9.62 0.64 -23.97
N SER A 527 -8.90 1.59 -24.60
CA SER A 527 -9.05 3.02 -24.29
C SER A 527 -10.48 3.52 -24.50
N CYS A 528 -11.14 3.15 -25.60
CA CYS A 528 -12.54 3.51 -25.82
C CYS A 528 -13.47 2.93 -24.75
N ILE A 529 -13.22 1.68 -24.31
CA ILE A 529 -13.99 1.05 -23.24
C ILE A 529 -13.83 1.84 -21.93
N LYS A 530 -12.58 2.10 -21.51
CA LYS A 530 -12.27 2.89 -20.31
C LYS A 530 -12.92 4.27 -20.30
N VAL A 531 -12.96 4.93 -21.46
CA VAL A 531 -13.55 6.27 -21.60
C VAL A 531 -15.05 6.32 -21.31
N PHE A 532 -15.79 5.21 -21.45
CA PHE A 532 -17.20 5.20 -21.09
C PHE A 532 -17.45 5.52 -19.62
N GLN A 533 -16.52 5.16 -18.72
CA GLN A 533 -16.60 5.54 -17.31
C GLN A 533 -16.71 7.06 -17.14
N LYS A 534 -15.84 7.83 -17.83
CA LYS A 534 -15.85 9.30 -17.81
C LYS A 534 -17.14 9.88 -18.40
N TYR A 535 -17.74 9.24 -19.41
CA TYR A 535 -19.04 9.67 -19.94
C TYR A 535 -20.18 9.40 -18.95
N CYS A 536 -20.21 8.24 -18.31
CA CYS A 536 -21.22 7.88 -17.31
C CYS A 536 -21.21 8.83 -16.12
N GLU A 537 -20.04 9.30 -15.70
CA GLU A 537 -19.88 10.27 -14.61
C GLU A 537 -20.13 11.73 -15.04
N GLY A 538 -19.65 12.11 -16.23
CA GLY A 538 -19.56 13.51 -16.65
C GLY A 538 -20.73 14.03 -17.48
N ALA A 539 -21.50 13.16 -18.13
CA ALA A 539 -22.61 13.56 -18.99
C ALA A 539 -23.98 13.27 -18.37
N PRO A 540 -25.02 14.07 -18.69
CA PRO A 540 -26.39 13.83 -18.22
C PRO A 540 -26.88 12.43 -18.63
N PRO A 541 -27.61 11.72 -17.74
CA PRO A 541 -28.11 10.38 -18.02
C PRO A 541 -28.94 10.29 -19.31
N GLU A 542 -29.65 11.35 -19.71
CA GLU A 542 -30.46 11.39 -20.93
C GLU A 542 -29.64 11.18 -22.21
N VAL A 543 -28.35 11.55 -22.18
CA VAL A 543 -27.43 11.43 -23.33
C VAL A 543 -26.79 10.05 -23.38
N VAL A 544 -26.37 9.51 -22.22
CA VAL A 544 -25.58 8.27 -22.14
C VAL A 544 -26.46 7.03 -22.06
N LYS A 545 -27.59 7.09 -21.34
CA LYS A 545 -28.51 5.96 -21.14
C LYS A 545 -28.95 5.28 -22.44
N PRO A 546 -29.27 5.99 -23.55
CA PRO A 546 -29.62 5.34 -24.81
C PRO A 546 -28.52 4.46 -25.40
N CYS A 547 -27.26 4.68 -25.03
CA CYS A 547 -26.08 3.95 -25.52
C CYS A 547 -25.70 2.75 -24.65
N GLN A 548 -26.40 2.53 -23.52
CA GLN A 548 -26.11 1.46 -22.57
C GLN A 548 -26.02 0.06 -23.23
N PRO A 549 -26.97 -0.36 -24.11
CA PRO A 549 -26.87 -1.65 -24.81
C PRO A 549 -25.60 -1.81 -25.63
N GLU A 550 -25.19 -0.76 -26.34
CA GLU A 550 -24.03 -0.76 -27.21
C GLU A 550 -22.71 -0.79 -26.41
N ILE A 551 -22.66 -0.12 -25.25
CA ILE A 551 -21.50 -0.19 -24.33
C ILE A 551 -21.32 -1.63 -23.83
N ILE A 552 -22.39 -2.27 -23.36
CA ILE A 552 -22.36 -3.68 -22.91
C ILE A 552 -21.94 -4.61 -24.06
N SER A 553 -22.43 -4.35 -25.28
CA SER A 553 -22.05 -5.11 -26.46
C SER A 553 -20.57 -4.92 -26.82
N ALA A 554 -20.00 -3.73 -26.62
CA ALA A 554 -18.58 -3.47 -26.87
C ALA A 554 -17.70 -4.26 -25.90
N ILE A 555 -18.03 -4.28 -24.61
CA ILE A 555 -17.32 -5.08 -23.59
C ILE A 555 -17.38 -6.57 -23.96
N ARG A 556 -18.56 -7.07 -24.34
CA ARG A 556 -18.75 -8.46 -24.78
C ARG A 556 -17.87 -8.80 -25.98
N SER A 557 -17.87 -7.92 -26.98
CA SER A 557 -17.08 -8.11 -28.21
C SER A 557 -15.58 -8.14 -27.91
N PHE A 558 -15.10 -7.23 -27.05
CA PHE A 558 -13.71 -7.17 -26.65
C PHE A 558 -13.28 -8.44 -25.92
N LEU A 559 -14.05 -8.89 -24.92
CA LEU A 559 -13.79 -10.12 -24.18
C LEU A 559 -13.75 -11.35 -25.11
N ALA A 560 -14.62 -11.39 -26.12
CA ALA A 560 -14.64 -12.49 -27.09
C ALA A 560 -13.42 -12.51 -28.04
N THR A 561 -12.81 -11.36 -28.29
CA THR A 561 -11.61 -11.22 -29.15
C THR A 561 -10.30 -11.30 -28.38
N LYS A 562 -10.32 -11.18 -27.05
CA LYS A 562 -9.14 -11.27 -26.21
C LYS A 562 -8.49 -12.64 -26.35
N GLU A 563 -7.16 -12.68 -26.44
CA GLU A 563 -6.42 -13.94 -26.38
C GLU A 563 -6.60 -14.62 -25.02
N LYS A 564 -6.52 -15.96 -25.02
CA LYS A 564 -6.56 -16.76 -23.78
C LYS A 564 -5.18 -16.72 -23.14
N ASP A 565 -4.84 -15.55 -22.62
CA ASP A 565 -3.64 -15.33 -21.83
C ASP A 565 -3.83 -15.92 -20.42
N ASP A 566 -2.72 -16.08 -19.70
CA ASP A 566 -2.79 -16.50 -18.31
C ASP A 566 -3.60 -15.47 -17.49
N ALA A 567 -4.39 -15.96 -16.54
CA ALA A 567 -5.32 -15.13 -15.75
C ALA A 567 -4.60 -14.05 -14.92
N GLU A 568 -3.31 -14.24 -14.64
CA GLU A 568 -2.44 -13.26 -13.98
C GLU A 568 -2.05 -12.13 -14.93
N ASP A 569 -1.85 -12.43 -16.22
CA ASP A 569 -1.44 -11.49 -17.27
C ASP A 569 -2.63 -10.74 -17.88
N SER A 570 -3.74 -10.60 -17.16
CA SER A 570 -4.98 -9.99 -17.69
C SER A 570 -5.82 -9.28 -16.64
N GLN A 571 -5.31 -9.15 -15.41
CA GLN A 571 -6.11 -8.67 -14.30
C GLN A 571 -6.58 -7.23 -14.50
N ASP A 572 -5.71 -6.33 -14.95
CA ASP A 572 -6.05 -4.93 -15.18
C ASP A 572 -7.03 -4.76 -16.34
N VAL A 573 -6.84 -5.52 -17.42
CA VAL A 573 -7.79 -5.53 -18.54
C VAL A 573 -9.17 -6.01 -18.06
N LEU A 574 -9.26 -7.11 -17.31
CA LEU A 574 -10.53 -7.63 -16.81
C LEU A 574 -11.17 -6.68 -15.78
N GLY A 575 -10.35 -6.02 -14.95
CA GLY A 575 -10.78 -5.00 -13.99
C GLY A 575 -11.42 -3.82 -14.72
N GLU A 576 -10.75 -3.31 -15.75
CA GLU A 576 -11.24 -2.22 -16.60
C GLU A 576 -12.59 -2.55 -17.28
N LEU A 577 -12.75 -3.80 -17.74
CA LEU A 577 -14.04 -4.25 -18.29
C LEU A 577 -15.15 -4.24 -17.22
N LEU A 578 -14.86 -4.63 -15.99
CA LEU A 578 -15.84 -4.64 -14.89
C LEU A 578 -16.15 -3.26 -14.36
N GLU A 579 -15.17 -2.36 -14.23
CA GLU A 579 -15.41 -0.98 -13.84
C GLU A 579 -16.29 -0.26 -14.88
N THR A 580 -15.98 -0.46 -16.16
CA THR A 580 -16.83 0.06 -17.25
C THR A 580 -18.22 -0.58 -17.22
N MET A 581 -18.32 -1.88 -16.95
CA MET A 581 -19.59 -2.58 -16.78
C MET A 581 -20.40 -1.97 -15.62
N ARG A 582 -19.77 -1.69 -14.48
CA ARG A 582 -20.41 -1.07 -13.32
C ARG A 582 -20.98 0.30 -13.68
N GLY A 583 -20.18 1.16 -14.31
CA GLY A 583 -20.64 2.45 -14.80
C GLY A 583 -21.81 2.34 -15.78
N ALA A 584 -21.78 1.36 -16.70
CA ALA A 584 -22.86 1.13 -17.67
C ALA A 584 -24.14 0.59 -17.02
N VAL A 585 -24.03 -0.34 -16.06
CA VAL A 585 -25.17 -0.88 -15.31
C VAL A 585 -25.82 0.20 -14.45
N GLY A 586 -25.03 1.08 -13.83
CA GLY A 586 -25.50 2.19 -13.02
C GLY A 586 -26.36 3.23 -13.75
N LEU A 587 -26.34 3.28 -15.08
CA LEU A 587 -27.21 4.17 -15.88
C LEU A 587 -28.69 3.76 -15.80
N ASP A 588 -28.96 2.45 -15.80
CA ASP A 588 -30.28 1.86 -15.66
C ASP A 588 -30.16 0.39 -15.24
N TYR A 589 -30.33 0.12 -13.95
CA TYR A 589 -30.24 -1.23 -13.40
C TYR A 589 -31.25 -2.21 -14.01
N SER A 590 -32.38 -1.74 -14.54
CA SER A 590 -33.38 -2.62 -15.17
C SER A 590 -32.87 -3.33 -16.42
N ALA A 591 -31.76 -2.84 -17.02
CA ALA A 591 -31.08 -3.48 -18.13
C ALA A 591 -30.58 -4.90 -17.80
N VAL A 592 -30.27 -5.18 -16.54
CA VAL A 592 -29.88 -6.52 -16.07
C VAL A 592 -30.97 -7.55 -16.36
N LEU A 593 -32.24 -7.14 -16.22
CA LEU A 593 -33.39 -8.00 -16.45
C LEU A 593 -33.66 -8.29 -17.93
N ASN A 594 -32.99 -7.60 -18.86
CA ASN A 594 -33.16 -7.77 -20.30
C ASN A 594 -32.38 -9.01 -20.80
N PRO A 595 -33.07 -10.07 -21.25
CA PRO A 595 -32.41 -11.32 -21.66
C PRO A 595 -31.52 -11.15 -22.91
N ASN A 596 -31.69 -10.08 -23.70
CA ASN A 596 -30.82 -9.81 -24.85
C ASN A 596 -29.44 -9.27 -24.44
N LEU A 597 -29.36 -8.58 -23.29
CA LEU A 597 -28.13 -7.94 -22.81
C LEU A 597 -27.25 -8.87 -21.99
N GLN A 598 -27.81 -9.95 -21.43
CA GLN A 598 -27.07 -11.01 -20.72
C GLN A 598 -25.96 -10.48 -19.79
N ILE A 599 -26.27 -9.42 -19.03
CA ILE A 599 -25.26 -8.69 -18.23
C ILE A 599 -24.64 -9.61 -17.19
N ILE A 600 -25.48 -10.37 -16.48
CA ILE A 600 -25.05 -11.34 -15.47
C ILE A 600 -24.12 -12.41 -16.09
N ASP A 601 -24.48 -12.96 -17.25
CA ASP A 601 -23.64 -13.94 -17.95
C ASP A 601 -22.26 -13.35 -18.32
N LEU A 602 -22.23 -12.06 -18.71
CA LEU A 602 -21.00 -11.36 -19.09
C LEU A 602 -20.12 -11.05 -17.88
N VAL A 603 -20.70 -10.58 -16.77
CA VAL A 603 -19.98 -10.37 -15.49
C VAL A 603 -19.31 -11.66 -15.04
N PHE A 604 -20.03 -12.79 -15.11
CA PHE A 604 -19.48 -14.09 -14.77
C PHE A 604 -18.48 -14.62 -15.81
N ALA A 605 -18.67 -14.33 -17.09
CA ALA A 605 -17.67 -14.66 -18.10
C ALA A 605 -16.35 -13.93 -17.84
N ILE A 606 -16.38 -12.67 -17.40
CA ILE A 606 -15.18 -11.94 -16.97
C ILE A 606 -14.55 -12.62 -15.75
N ALA A 607 -15.33 -12.97 -14.73
CA ALA A 607 -14.85 -13.68 -13.54
C ALA A 607 -14.15 -15.01 -13.88
N GLN A 608 -14.67 -15.76 -14.85
CA GLN A 608 -14.07 -17.04 -15.29
C GLN A 608 -12.67 -16.87 -15.91
N ASN A 609 -12.36 -15.69 -16.47
CA ASN A 609 -11.03 -15.39 -17.00
C ASN A 609 -10.06 -14.94 -15.90
N GLY A 610 -10.55 -14.58 -14.70
CA GLY A 610 -9.73 -14.18 -13.55
C GLY A 610 -10.24 -14.72 -12.19
N PRO A 611 -10.40 -16.05 -12.02
CA PRO A 611 -11.15 -16.63 -10.90
C PRO A 611 -10.50 -16.46 -9.52
N ARG A 612 -9.22 -16.09 -9.47
CA ARG A 612 -8.44 -15.91 -8.24
C ARG A 612 -8.12 -14.44 -7.93
N SER A 613 -8.63 -13.50 -8.74
CA SER A 613 -8.35 -12.08 -8.51
C SER A 613 -9.31 -11.52 -7.45
N PRO A 614 -8.81 -11.08 -6.28
CA PRO A 614 -9.65 -10.47 -5.25
C PRO A 614 -10.24 -9.13 -5.72
N HIS A 615 -9.52 -8.39 -6.55
CA HIS A 615 -9.99 -7.13 -7.13
C HIS A 615 -11.23 -7.34 -8.01
N LEU A 616 -11.21 -8.33 -8.92
CA LEU A 616 -12.38 -8.68 -9.72
C LEU A 616 -13.54 -9.15 -8.83
N GLY A 617 -13.25 -9.92 -7.80
CA GLY A 617 -14.26 -10.35 -6.82
C GLY A 617 -14.98 -9.18 -6.16
N SER A 618 -14.22 -8.16 -5.72
CA SER A 618 -14.76 -6.93 -5.12
C SER A 618 -15.66 -6.16 -6.08
N LEU A 619 -15.21 -5.93 -7.32
CA LEU A 619 -16.00 -5.20 -8.32
C LEU A 619 -17.31 -5.93 -8.65
N ILE A 620 -17.28 -7.26 -8.74
CA ILE A 620 -18.49 -8.06 -8.99
C ILE A 620 -19.43 -7.99 -7.78
N HIS A 621 -18.89 -8.10 -6.56
CA HIS A 621 -19.66 -7.94 -5.33
C HIS A 621 -20.39 -6.59 -5.33
N GLU A 622 -19.71 -5.50 -5.62
CA GLU A 622 -20.30 -4.14 -5.71
C GLU A 622 -21.39 -4.06 -6.78
N ILE A 623 -21.14 -4.56 -8.00
CA ILE A 623 -22.16 -4.58 -9.08
C ILE A 623 -23.42 -5.33 -8.62
N ILE A 624 -23.27 -6.50 -8.00
CA ILE A 624 -24.43 -7.28 -7.55
C ILE A 624 -25.13 -6.61 -6.37
N ALA A 625 -24.40 -5.99 -5.44
CA ALA A 625 -24.98 -5.24 -4.34
C ALA A 625 -25.85 -4.09 -4.85
N ASP A 626 -25.28 -3.24 -5.71
CA ASP A 626 -25.97 -2.09 -6.33
C ASP A 626 -27.24 -2.54 -7.09
N VAL A 627 -27.12 -3.61 -7.91
CA VAL A 627 -28.24 -4.17 -8.67
C VAL A 627 -29.33 -4.73 -7.76
N THR A 628 -28.96 -5.39 -6.66
CA THR A 628 -29.93 -6.02 -5.76
C THR A 628 -30.71 -4.97 -4.97
N GLU A 629 -30.05 -3.93 -4.50
CA GLU A 629 -30.68 -2.81 -3.77
C GLU A 629 -31.68 -2.07 -4.65
N GLU A 630 -31.29 -1.72 -5.88
CA GLU A 630 -32.13 -0.93 -6.80
C GLU A 630 -33.27 -1.77 -7.43
N LEU A 631 -33.06 -3.07 -7.64
CA LEU A 631 -34.07 -3.96 -8.22
C LEU A 631 -34.88 -4.75 -7.19
N PHE A 632 -34.99 -4.27 -5.95
CA PHE A 632 -35.76 -4.93 -4.88
C PHE A 632 -37.19 -5.34 -5.33
N SER A 633 -37.88 -4.48 -6.08
CA SER A 633 -39.24 -4.75 -6.60
C SER A 633 -39.30 -5.90 -7.62
N SER A 634 -38.18 -6.21 -8.28
CA SER A 634 -38.03 -7.24 -9.31
C SER A 634 -37.14 -8.40 -8.85
N PHE A 635 -36.93 -8.54 -7.54
CA PHE A 635 -35.99 -9.50 -6.94
C PHE A 635 -36.20 -10.95 -7.42
N VAL A 636 -37.45 -11.39 -7.60
CA VAL A 636 -37.75 -12.74 -8.12
C VAL A 636 -37.16 -12.97 -9.51
N GLN A 637 -37.25 -11.97 -10.40
CA GLN A 637 -36.70 -12.05 -11.74
C GLN A 637 -35.17 -12.02 -11.72
N LEU A 638 -34.58 -11.19 -10.85
CA LEU A 638 -33.14 -11.14 -10.64
C LEU A 638 -32.59 -12.50 -10.14
N CYS A 639 -33.22 -13.10 -9.14
CA CYS A 639 -32.86 -14.44 -8.66
C CYS A 639 -32.91 -15.49 -9.77
N SER A 640 -33.89 -15.40 -10.69
CA SER A 640 -33.99 -16.36 -11.80
C SER A 640 -32.81 -16.32 -12.77
N GLN A 641 -32.08 -15.20 -12.83
CA GLN A 641 -30.89 -15.03 -13.67
C GLN A 641 -29.59 -15.41 -12.93
N ILE A 642 -29.46 -15.02 -11.65
CA ILE A 642 -28.22 -15.21 -10.88
C ILE A 642 -28.11 -16.62 -10.28
N LEU A 643 -29.21 -17.18 -9.75
CA LEU A 643 -29.18 -18.46 -9.04
C LEU A 643 -28.63 -19.64 -9.86
N PRO A 644 -28.93 -19.79 -11.16
CA PRO A 644 -28.36 -20.89 -11.95
C PRO A 644 -26.82 -20.92 -11.93
N PHE A 645 -26.18 -19.76 -11.97
CA PHE A 645 -24.72 -19.64 -11.86
C PHE A 645 -24.25 -20.03 -10.47
N ILE A 646 -24.87 -19.47 -9.41
CA ILE A 646 -24.52 -19.79 -8.02
C ILE A 646 -24.64 -21.30 -7.77
N SER A 647 -25.77 -21.92 -8.13
CA SER A 647 -25.98 -23.35 -7.96
C SER A 647 -24.94 -24.19 -8.72
N THR A 648 -24.52 -23.76 -9.91
CA THR A 648 -23.49 -24.47 -10.70
C THR A 648 -22.11 -24.33 -10.08
N SER A 649 -21.73 -23.13 -9.63
CA SER A 649 -20.44 -22.85 -9.01
C SER A 649 -20.32 -23.49 -7.62
N LEU A 650 -21.42 -23.61 -6.88
CA LEU A 650 -21.47 -24.28 -5.58
C LEU A 650 -21.75 -25.80 -5.67
N ALA A 651 -21.91 -26.37 -6.87
CA ALA A 651 -22.08 -27.80 -7.05
C ALA A 651 -20.74 -28.56 -6.99
N VAL A 652 -20.79 -29.84 -6.59
CA VAL A 652 -19.63 -30.73 -6.68
C VAL A 652 -19.41 -31.09 -8.14
N GLN A 653 -18.23 -30.79 -8.67
CA GLN A 653 -17.89 -31.14 -10.04
C GLN A 653 -17.69 -32.66 -10.20
N PRO A 654 -17.93 -33.23 -11.40
CA PRO A 654 -17.79 -34.68 -11.63
C PRO A 654 -16.40 -35.25 -11.35
N ASP A 655 -15.37 -34.40 -11.37
CA ASP A 655 -13.97 -34.73 -11.09
C ASP A 655 -13.62 -34.65 -9.59
N GLY A 656 -14.60 -34.31 -8.74
CA GLY A 656 -14.43 -34.15 -7.30
C GLY A 656 -13.70 -32.86 -6.89
N LYS A 657 -13.40 -31.96 -7.83
CA LYS A 657 -12.79 -30.67 -7.54
C LYS A 657 -13.84 -29.60 -7.26
N GLU A 658 -13.44 -28.59 -6.51
CA GLU A 658 -14.25 -27.39 -6.29
C GLU A 658 -14.18 -26.49 -7.52
N HIS A 659 -15.27 -25.78 -7.79
CA HIS A 659 -15.31 -24.84 -8.90
C HIS A 659 -14.37 -23.65 -8.60
N PRO A 660 -13.62 -23.13 -9.58
CA PRO A 660 -12.71 -21.99 -9.35
C PRO A 660 -13.38 -20.74 -8.79
N LEU A 661 -14.68 -20.56 -9.08
CA LEU A 661 -15.49 -19.41 -8.62
C LEU A 661 -16.34 -19.75 -7.38
N MET A 662 -15.98 -20.77 -6.60
CA MET A 662 -16.76 -21.18 -5.42
C MET A 662 -16.82 -20.08 -4.35
N ASN A 663 -15.70 -19.40 -4.06
CA ASN A 663 -15.63 -18.28 -3.10
C ASN A 663 -16.54 -17.15 -3.57
N LEU A 664 -16.33 -16.67 -4.80
CA LEU A 664 -17.16 -15.63 -5.41
C LEU A 664 -18.65 -15.98 -5.42
N ALA A 665 -19.02 -17.22 -5.71
CA ALA A 665 -20.42 -17.63 -5.72
C ALA A 665 -21.04 -17.68 -4.31
N ALA A 666 -20.26 -18.00 -3.28
CA ALA A 666 -20.71 -17.92 -1.90
C ALA A 666 -20.88 -16.45 -1.46
N ASP A 667 -19.93 -15.58 -1.81
CA ASP A 667 -19.98 -14.14 -1.53
C ASP A 667 -21.20 -13.48 -2.19
N ILE A 668 -21.39 -13.71 -3.49
CA ILE A 668 -22.53 -13.17 -4.24
C ILE A 668 -23.86 -13.68 -3.68
N LEU A 669 -23.91 -14.93 -3.20
CA LEU A 669 -25.12 -15.45 -2.56
C LEU A 669 -25.39 -14.74 -1.23
N ALA A 670 -24.36 -14.44 -0.45
CA ALA A 670 -24.49 -13.69 0.80
C ALA A 670 -25.05 -12.29 0.53
N VAL A 671 -24.48 -11.56 -0.42
CA VAL A 671 -24.93 -10.23 -0.85
C VAL A 671 -26.37 -10.24 -1.36
N LEU A 672 -26.67 -11.19 -2.26
CA LEU A 672 -28.00 -11.31 -2.87
C LEU A 672 -29.10 -11.51 -1.83
N VAL A 673 -28.82 -12.29 -0.77
CA VAL A 673 -29.79 -12.52 0.30
C VAL A 673 -29.80 -11.37 1.31
N HIS A 674 -28.64 -10.79 1.63
CA HIS A 674 -28.55 -9.64 2.55
C HIS A 674 -29.47 -8.50 2.11
N ASN A 675 -29.42 -8.14 0.83
CA ASN A 675 -30.25 -7.12 0.19
C ASN A 675 -31.58 -7.68 -0.39
N GLY A 676 -31.94 -8.91 -0.03
CA GLY A 676 -33.07 -9.64 -0.61
C GLY A 676 -34.44 -9.22 -0.07
N SER A 677 -35.51 -9.73 -0.71
CA SER A 677 -36.88 -9.46 -0.28
C SER A 677 -37.30 -10.27 0.96
N GLU A 678 -38.11 -9.67 1.84
CA GLU A 678 -38.80 -10.35 2.93
C GLU A 678 -40.31 -10.52 2.59
N PRO A 679 -40.82 -11.75 2.38
CA PRO A 679 -40.14 -13.05 2.37
C PRO A 679 -39.35 -13.33 1.06
N LEU A 680 -38.49 -14.33 1.09
CA LEU A 680 -37.68 -14.76 -0.05
C LEU A 680 -38.54 -15.41 -1.16
N PRO A 681 -38.06 -15.46 -2.41
CA PRO A 681 -38.76 -16.10 -3.51
C PRO A 681 -39.11 -17.57 -3.25
N ASN A 682 -40.26 -18.02 -3.75
CA ASN A 682 -40.68 -19.41 -3.61
C ASN A 682 -39.65 -20.37 -4.23
N GLY A 683 -39.16 -21.32 -3.42
CA GLY A 683 -38.16 -22.30 -3.85
C GLY A 683 -36.71 -21.82 -3.72
N PHE A 684 -36.47 -20.60 -3.24
CA PHE A 684 -35.12 -20.07 -3.01
C PHE A 684 -34.33 -20.95 -2.03
N VAL A 685 -34.88 -21.23 -0.85
CA VAL A 685 -34.27 -22.11 0.18
C VAL A 685 -33.97 -23.49 -0.39
N VAL A 686 -34.91 -24.08 -1.14
CA VAL A 686 -34.74 -25.40 -1.75
C VAL A 686 -33.59 -25.41 -2.76
N ALA A 687 -33.36 -24.31 -3.45
CA ALA A 687 -32.31 -24.17 -4.46
C ALA A 687 -30.93 -23.86 -3.89
N THR A 688 -30.82 -23.21 -2.73
CA THR A 688 -29.53 -22.69 -2.19
C THR A 688 -29.04 -23.42 -0.94
N VAL A 689 -29.93 -23.73 0.02
CA VAL A 689 -29.56 -24.34 1.30
C VAL A 689 -28.86 -25.69 1.17
N PRO A 690 -29.22 -26.61 0.24
CA PRO A 690 -28.48 -27.86 0.07
C PRO A 690 -26.99 -27.66 -0.27
N HIS A 691 -26.69 -26.64 -1.09
CA HIS A 691 -25.32 -26.32 -1.48
C HIS A 691 -24.55 -25.69 -0.32
N LEU A 692 -25.16 -24.71 0.36
CA LEU A 692 -24.58 -24.08 1.55
C LEU A 692 -24.30 -25.09 2.65
N ALA A 693 -25.26 -25.96 2.96
CA ALA A 693 -25.10 -27.00 3.98
C ALA A 693 -23.95 -27.95 3.63
N ARG A 694 -23.81 -28.35 2.36
CA ARG A 694 -22.69 -29.18 1.93
C ARG A 694 -21.35 -28.48 2.19
N ILE A 695 -21.22 -27.23 1.76
CA ILE A 695 -19.98 -26.46 1.85
C ILE A 695 -19.62 -26.21 3.33
N LEU A 696 -20.59 -25.79 4.14
CA LEU A 696 -20.40 -25.56 5.57
C LEU A 696 -20.13 -26.83 6.37
N LEU A 697 -20.40 -28.02 5.83
CA LEU A 697 -20.09 -29.30 6.47
C LEU A 697 -18.79 -29.95 5.99
N HIS A 698 -18.27 -29.58 4.81
CA HIS A 698 -17.14 -30.29 4.21
C HIS A 698 -15.96 -29.40 3.79
N SER A 699 -16.17 -28.12 3.47
CA SER A 699 -15.09 -27.22 3.05
C SER A 699 -14.15 -26.88 4.21
N GLU A 700 -12.87 -26.70 3.90
CA GLU A 700 -11.83 -26.19 4.82
C GLU A 700 -11.38 -24.77 4.45
N ASP A 701 -11.92 -24.20 3.37
CA ASP A 701 -11.61 -22.83 2.93
C ASP A 701 -12.27 -21.80 3.87
N THR A 702 -11.47 -20.88 4.40
CA THR A 702 -11.93 -19.87 5.37
C THR A 702 -12.92 -18.89 4.77
N GLU A 703 -12.67 -18.38 3.56
CA GLU A 703 -13.51 -17.36 2.92
C GLU A 703 -14.87 -17.95 2.58
N VAL A 704 -14.88 -19.16 2.00
CA VAL A 704 -16.11 -19.86 1.68
C VAL A 704 -16.95 -20.16 2.93
N LEU A 705 -16.30 -20.58 4.02
CA LEU A 705 -17.00 -20.88 5.26
C LEU A 705 -17.63 -19.61 5.87
N GLN A 706 -16.93 -18.47 5.83
CA GLN A 706 -17.47 -17.19 6.28
C GLN A 706 -18.67 -16.76 5.41
N ALA A 707 -18.47 -16.65 4.09
CA ALA A 707 -19.49 -16.22 3.15
C ALA A 707 -20.71 -17.14 3.13
N GLY A 708 -20.47 -18.46 3.18
CA GLY A 708 -21.54 -19.45 3.26
C GLY A 708 -22.33 -19.35 4.57
N CYS A 709 -21.67 -19.07 5.69
CA CYS A 709 -22.31 -18.91 7.00
C CYS A 709 -23.13 -17.61 7.04
N GLU A 710 -22.61 -16.54 6.43
CA GLU A 710 -23.31 -15.27 6.26
C GLU A 710 -24.58 -15.42 5.41
N ALA A 711 -24.46 -16.03 4.24
CA ALA A 711 -25.61 -16.33 3.38
C ALA A 711 -26.66 -17.17 4.11
N PHE A 712 -26.23 -18.17 4.87
CA PHE A 712 -27.14 -19.03 5.65
C PHE A 712 -27.85 -18.23 6.75
N LYS A 713 -27.13 -17.34 7.46
CA LYS A 713 -27.68 -16.45 8.48
C LYS A 713 -28.75 -15.53 7.87
N GLU A 714 -28.45 -14.87 6.76
CA GLU A 714 -29.38 -13.95 6.10
C GLU A 714 -30.63 -14.69 5.57
N ILE A 715 -30.52 -15.94 5.08
CA ILE A 715 -31.69 -16.75 4.70
C ILE A 715 -32.65 -16.93 5.90
N VAL A 716 -32.10 -17.26 7.08
CA VAL A 716 -32.89 -17.46 8.30
C VAL A 716 -33.57 -16.16 8.76
N LYS A 717 -32.86 -15.03 8.62
CA LYS A 717 -33.35 -13.69 8.99
C LYS A 717 -34.55 -13.26 8.14
N HIS A 718 -34.44 -13.44 6.81
CA HIS A 718 -35.40 -12.97 5.81
C HIS A 718 -36.62 -13.90 5.64
N ASP A 719 -36.45 -15.23 5.70
CA ASP A 719 -37.59 -16.17 5.56
C ASP A 719 -37.45 -17.46 6.38
N ILE A 720 -37.73 -17.33 7.68
CA ILE A 720 -37.78 -18.47 8.60
C ILE A 720 -38.86 -19.50 8.23
N LYS A 721 -39.95 -19.11 7.55
CA LYS A 721 -41.06 -20.04 7.25
C LYS A 721 -40.65 -21.04 6.18
N GLN A 722 -40.14 -20.54 5.06
CA GLN A 722 -39.64 -21.40 3.98
C GLN A 722 -38.45 -22.24 4.47
N PHE A 723 -37.62 -21.68 5.35
CA PHE A 723 -36.53 -22.42 6.00
C PHE A 723 -37.03 -23.61 6.83
N LEU A 724 -38.01 -23.41 7.72
CA LEU A 724 -38.54 -24.48 8.58
C LEU A 724 -39.29 -25.58 7.81
N GLU A 725 -39.87 -25.26 6.65
CA GLU A 725 -40.54 -26.24 5.78
C GLU A 725 -39.53 -27.14 5.02
N TRP A 726 -38.27 -26.71 4.87
CA TRP A 726 -37.24 -27.45 4.16
C TRP A 726 -36.73 -28.67 4.95
N HIS A 727 -36.48 -29.77 4.22
CA HIS A 727 -35.88 -31.00 4.73
C HIS A 727 -34.76 -31.45 3.78
N ASP A 728 -33.70 -32.03 4.34
CA ASP A 728 -32.59 -32.58 3.54
C ASP A 728 -32.99 -33.88 2.81
N GLY A 729 -32.12 -34.37 1.93
CA GLY A 729 -32.34 -35.62 1.19
C GLY A 729 -32.47 -36.88 2.05
N ASN A 730 -32.13 -36.81 3.35
CA ASN A 730 -32.26 -37.87 4.34
C ASN A 730 -33.47 -37.67 5.28
N GLY A 731 -34.27 -36.62 5.06
CA GLY A 731 -35.42 -36.27 5.90
C GLY A 731 -35.10 -35.52 7.19
N LYS A 732 -33.86 -35.01 7.36
CA LYS A 732 -33.52 -34.12 8.48
C LYS A 732 -34.14 -32.75 8.27
N SER A 733 -34.64 -32.16 9.35
CA SER A 733 -35.17 -30.80 9.34
C SER A 733 -34.08 -29.75 9.13
N ALA A 734 -34.46 -28.58 8.64
CA ALA A 734 -33.55 -27.44 8.49
C ALA A 734 -32.81 -27.08 9.79
N LEU A 735 -33.50 -27.14 10.94
CA LEU A 735 -32.92 -26.87 12.26
C LEU A 735 -31.86 -27.90 12.64
N GLU A 736 -32.12 -29.19 12.39
CA GLU A 736 -31.12 -30.24 12.65
C GLU A 736 -29.87 -30.02 11.80
N VAL A 737 -30.02 -29.64 10.53
CA VAL A 737 -28.88 -29.33 9.66
C VAL A 737 -28.09 -28.12 10.17
N SER A 738 -28.78 -27.04 10.57
CA SER A 738 -28.13 -25.87 11.15
C SER A 738 -27.33 -26.20 12.42
N LEU A 739 -27.90 -27.03 13.29
CA LEU A 739 -27.23 -27.44 14.53
C LEU A 739 -25.97 -28.26 14.26
N ILE A 740 -26.00 -29.13 13.23
CA ILE A 740 -24.81 -29.90 12.82
C ILE A 740 -23.73 -28.96 12.26
N ILE A 741 -24.12 -27.96 11.47
CA ILE A 741 -23.20 -26.95 10.93
C ILE A 741 -22.55 -26.15 12.07
N ILE A 742 -23.36 -25.61 12.98
CA ILE A 742 -22.86 -24.83 14.11
C ILE A 742 -21.97 -25.68 15.02
N ASP A 743 -22.35 -26.93 15.31
CA ASP A 743 -21.50 -27.86 16.07
C ASP A 743 -20.14 -28.04 15.39
N ARG A 744 -20.10 -28.25 14.07
CA ARG A 744 -18.84 -28.38 13.32
C ARG A 744 -17.98 -27.13 13.45
N LEU A 745 -18.53 -25.95 13.14
CA LEU A 745 -17.79 -24.68 13.10
C LEU A 745 -17.30 -24.25 14.48
N LEU A 746 -18.00 -24.62 15.55
CA LEU A 746 -17.59 -24.38 16.94
C LEU A 746 -16.55 -25.39 17.46
N ARG A 747 -16.13 -26.40 16.67
CA ARG A 747 -15.10 -27.35 17.13
C ARG A 747 -13.73 -26.67 17.26
N PRO A 748 -12.91 -27.06 18.25
CA PRO A 748 -11.55 -26.56 18.39
C PRO A 748 -10.63 -26.79 17.18
N GLY A 749 -10.95 -27.76 16.33
CA GLY A 749 -10.16 -28.08 15.14
C GLY A 749 -10.40 -27.15 13.94
N ILE A 750 -11.43 -26.30 13.97
CA ILE A 750 -11.65 -25.26 12.96
C ILE A 750 -10.95 -23.97 13.40
N ALA A 751 -10.27 -23.30 12.48
CA ALA A 751 -9.62 -22.03 12.78
C ALA A 751 -10.66 -20.96 13.18
N GLU A 752 -10.31 -20.09 14.13
CA GLU A 752 -11.22 -19.03 14.61
C GLU A 752 -11.66 -18.09 13.49
N GLY A 753 -10.78 -17.81 12.53
CA GLY A 753 -11.12 -17.05 11.32
C GLY A 753 -12.26 -17.69 10.54
N SER A 754 -12.19 -18.99 10.24
CA SER A 754 -13.23 -19.69 9.46
C SER A 754 -14.58 -19.80 10.18
N ALA A 755 -14.58 -19.66 11.51
CA ALA A 755 -15.79 -19.71 12.32
C ALA A 755 -16.34 -18.32 12.69
N LEU A 756 -15.78 -17.22 12.13
CA LEU A 756 -16.11 -15.86 12.54
C LEU A 756 -17.61 -15.55 12.54
N GLU A 757 -18.34 -15.98 11.50
CA GLU A 757 -19.78 -15.70 11.34
C GLU A 757 -20.71 -16.67 12.06
N VAL A 758 -20.17 -17.73 12.70
CA VAL A 758 -21.00 -18.77 13.34
C VAL A 758 -21.84 -18.24 14.49
N GLY A 759 -21.33 -17.24 15.22
CA GLY A 759 -22.04 -16.58 16.31
C GLY A 759 -23.27 -15.83 15.80
N GLY A 760 -23.12 -15.08 14.71
CA GLY A 760 -24.24 -14.42 14.04
C GLY A 760 -25.35 -15.40 13.62
N LEU A 761 -24.97 -16.52 12.98
CA LEU A 761 -25.90 -17.57 12.58
C LEU A 761 -26.62 -18.20 13.79
N ALA A 762 -25.87 -18.57 14.84
CA ALA A 762 -26.45 -19.15 16.04
C ALA A 762 -27.42 -18.19 16.73
N ALA A 763 -27.09 -16.90 16.79
CA ALA A 763 -27.95 -15.88 17.37
C ALA A 763 -29.26 -15.74 16.58
N GLU A 764 -29.19 -15.68 15.25
CA GLU A 764 -30.37 -15.51 14.39
C GLU A 764 -31.33 -16.70 14.49
N ILE A 765 -30.80 -17.93 14.50
CA ILE A 765 -31.61 -19.16 14.67
C ILE A 765 -32.32 -19.16 16.03
N VAL A 766 -31.60 -18.83 17.10
CA VAL A 766 -32.22 -18.75 18.43
C VAL A 766 -33.28 -17.65 18.48
N GLU A 767 -33.03 -16.54 17.78
CA GLU A 767 -33.93 -15.40 17.77
C GLU A 767 -35.25 -15.68 17.03
N LYS A 768 -35.19 -16.31 15.86
CA LYS A 768 -36.31 -16.54 14.94
C LYS A 768 -36.96 -17.92 15.12
N ALA A 769 -36.21 -18.93 15.55
CA ALA A 769 -36.65 -20.32 15.68
C ALA A 769 -36.59 -20.88 17.12
N GLY A 770 -36.38 -20.03 18.13
CA GLY A 770 -36.29 -20.40 19.55
C GLY A 770 -37.38 -21.36 20.02
N ASP A 771 -38.64 -21.10 19.65
CA ASP A 771 -39.79 -21.90 20.04
C ASP A 771 -39.80 -23.32 19.42
N HIS A 772 -39.10 -23.51 18.30
CA HIS A 772 -39.01 -24.77 17.57
C HIS A 772 -37.75 -25.58 17.93
N LEU A 773 -36.77 -24.98 18.59
CA LEU A 773 -35.54 -25.65 19.01
C LEU A 773 -35.75 -26.61 20.18
N GLY A 774 -36.72 -26.36 21.06
CA GLY A 774 -37.07 -27.24 22.19
C GLY A 774 -35.84 -27.76 22.97
N PRO A 775 -35.54 -29.08 22.92
CA PRO A 775 -34.43 -29.67 23.67
C PRO A 775 -33.02 -29.32 23.15
N TYR A 776 -32.89 -28.78 21.94
CA TYR A 776 -31.59 -28.49 21.31
C TYR A 776 -30.99 -27.14 21.71
N LEU A 777 -31.82 -26.21 22.23
CA LEU A 777 -31.37 -24.88 22.64
C LEU A 777 -30.28 -24.93 23.73
N PRO A 778 -30.43 -25.72 24.82
CA PRO A 778 -29.36 -25.89 25.81
C PRO A 778 -28.05 -26.46 25.24
N GLU A 779 -28.12 -27.37 24.27
CA GLU A 779 -26.95 -27.99 23.66
C GLU A 779 -26.15 -26.98 22.82
N LEU A 780 -26.86 -26.17 22.01
CA LEU A 780 -26.30 -25.10 21.20
C LEU A 780 -25.59 -24.04 22.05
N LEU A 781 -26.29 -23.49 23.05
CA LEU A 781 -25.72 -22.46 23.93
C LEU A 781 -24.55 -23.02 24.77
N GLY A 782 -24.61 -24.30 25.14
CA GLY A 782 -23.51 -24.99 25.78
C GLY A 782 -22.27 -25.11 24.88
N ALA A 783 -22.45 -25.35 23.58
CA ALA A 783 -21.37 -25.40 22.61
C ALA A 783 -20.70 -24.03 22.40
N VAL A 784 -21.50 -22.96 22.25
CA VAL A 784 -21.02 -21.57 22.15
C VAL A 784 -20.20 -21.19 23.38
N ALA A 785 -20.71 -21.47 24.59
CA ALA A 785 -20.01 -21.15 25.83
C ALA A 785 -18.68 -21.92 25.97
N ARG A 786 -18.65 -23.21 25.58
CA ARG A 786 -17.41 -24.02 25.58
C ARG A 786 -16.39 -23.47 24.59
N ARG A 787 -16.81 -23.06 23.39
CA ARG A 787 -15.93 -22.50 22.38
C ARG A 787 -15.36 -21.15 22.80
N LEU A 788 -16.19 -20.29 23.40
CA LEU A 788 -15.77 -19.00 23.98
C LEU A 788 -14.70 -19.16 25.05
N ALA A 789 -14.71 -20.25 25.83
CA ALA A 789 -13.71 -20.53 26.86
C ALA A 789 -12.29 -20.72 26.30
N THR A 790 -12.18 -21.11 25.02
CA THR A 790 -10.92 -21.40 24.34
C THR A 790 -10.55 -20.36 23.28
N ALA A 791 -11.42 -19.37 23.05
CA ALA A 791 -11.23 -18.38 22.00
C ALA A 791 -10.18 -17.33 22.39
N GLU A 792 -9.29 -16.98 21.46
CA GLU A 792 -8.22 -16.01 21.71
C GLU A 792 -8.38 -14.72 20.89
N THR A 793 -9.03 -14.79 19.73
CA THR A 793 -9.19 -13.65 18.82
C THR A 793 -10.37 -12.75 19.22
N PRO A 794 -10.17 -11.41 19.40
CA PRO A 794 -11.23 -10.50 19.83
C PRO A 794 -12.50 -10.49 18.95
N SER A 795 -12.35 -10.55 17.61
CA SER A 795 -13.48 -10.55 16.67
C SER A 795 -14.32 -11.82 16.78
N PHE A 796 -13.69 -12.98 16.94
CA PHE A 796 -14.39 -14.24 17.16
C PHE A 796 -15.07 -14.27 18.54
N ILE A 797 -14.39 -13.76 19.57
CA ILE A 797 -14.98 -13.58 20.90
C ILE A 797 -16.23 -12.68 20.84
N GLN A 798 -16.16 -11.56 20.14
CA GLN A 798 -17.30 -10.67 19.91
C GLN A 798 -18.48 -11.42 19.28
N SER A 799 -18.26 -12.14 18.19
CA SER A 799 -19.28 -12.92 17.49
C SER A 799 -20.01 -13.92 18.41
N LEU A 800 -19.26 -14.66 19.23
CA LEU A 800 -19.84 -15.62 20.19
C LEU A 800 -20.60 -14.94 21.34
N ILE A 801 -20.09 -13.81 21.84
CA ILE A 801 -20.74 -13.05 22.92
C ILE A 801 -22.07 -12.47 22.45
N LEU A 802 -22.16 -12.00 21.20
CA LEU A 802 -23.38 -11.41 20.67
C LEU A 802 -24.58 -12.39 20.69
N VAL A 803 -24.32 -13.71 20.64
CA VAL A 803 -25.36 -14.74 20.87
C VAL A 803 -26.02 -14.56 22.24
N PHE A 804 -25.22 -14.40 23.29
CA PHE A 804 -25.70 -14.19 24.65
C PHE A 804 -26.26 -12.78 24.84
N ALA A 805 -25.66 -11.76 24.20
CA ALA A 805 -26.15 -10.39 24.27
C ALA A 805 -27.58 -10.27 23.75
N ARG A 806 -27.87 -10.80 22.55
CA ARG A 806 -29.22 -10.79 21.97
C ARG A 806 -30.23 -11.58 22.81
N LEU A 807 -29.83 -12.71 23.39
CA LEU A 807 -30.67 -13.48 24.30
C LEU A 807 -31.00 -12.74 25.59
N VAL A 808 -30.03 -12.05 26.17
CA VAL A 808 -30.21 -11.25 27.39
C VAL A 808 -31.23 -10.14 27.16
N LEU A 809 -31.24 -9.52 25.98
CA LEU A 809 -32.24 -8.50 25.63
C LEU A 809 -33.68 -9.03 25.67
N LYS A 810 -33.88 -10.33 25.43
CA LYS A 810 -35.21 -10.98 25.49
C LYS A 810 -35.52 -11.55 26.88
N GLN A 811 -34.60 -12.35 27.44
CA GLN A 811 -34.82 -13.15 28.65
C GLN A 811 -33.56 -13.23 29.53
N ALA A 812 -33.10 -12.08 30.03
CA ALA A 812 -31.87 -11.97 30.83
C ALA A 812 -31.81 -12.97 32.01
N LYS A 813 -32.90 -13.15 32.76
CA LYS A 813 -32.94 -14.04 33.92
C LYS A 813 -32.69 -15.51 33.55
N ASP A 814 -33.32 -15.97 32.48
CA ASP A 814 -33.24 -17.36 32.04
C ASP A 814 -31.85 -17.68 31.48
N VAL A 815 -31.20 -16.72 30.83
CA VAL A 815 -29.79 -16.83 30.40
C VAL A 815 -28.85 -17.00 31.58
N VAL A 816 -29.01 -16.19 32.64
CA VAL A 816 -28.18 -16.30 33.86
C VAL A 816 -28.41 -17.63 34.56
N GLU A 817 -29.67 -18.09 34.63
CA GLU A 817 -30.01 -19.40 35.21
C GLU A 817 -29.40 -20.57 34.42
N PHE A 818 -29.52 -20.54 33.10
CA PHE A 818 -28.92 -21.53 32.21
C PHE A 818 -27.40 -21.58 32.35
N LEU A 819 -26.72 -20.43 32.23
CA LEU A 819 -25.25 -20.36 32.32
C LEU A 819 -24.74 -20.76 33.70
N ALA A 820 -25.50 -20.48 34.77
CA ALA A 820 -25.16 -20.93 36.11
C ALA A 820 -25.32 -22.46 36.29
N GLY A 821 -26.24 -23.08 35.55
CA GLY A 821 -26.41 -24.55 35.52
C GLY A 821 -25.38 -25.27 34.65
N LEU A 822 -24.65 -24.56 33.78
CA LEU A 822 -23.64 -25.12 32.90
C LEU A 822 -22.27 -25.23 33.59
N SER A 823 -21.58 -26.34 33.38
CA SER A 823 -20.19 -26.55 33.82
C SER A 823 -19.28 -26.69 32.60
N ILE A 824 -18.17 -25.93 32.58
CA ILE A 824 -17.17 -25.92 31.51
C ILE A 824 -15.81 -26.21 32.15
N GLY A 825 -15.36 -27.45 32.04
CA GLY A 825 -14.19 -27.93 32.79
C GLY A 825 -14.43 -27.79 34.29
N ASP A 826 -13.50 -27.15 35.00
CA ASP A 826 -13.58 -26.90 36.44
C ASP A 826 -14.32 -25.59 36.81
N SER A 827 -14.79 -24.82 35.82
CA SER A 827 -15.42 -23.51 36.03
C SER A 827 -16.92 -23.52 35.73
N ASN A 828 -17.64 -22.59 36.37
CA ASN A 828 -19.05 -22.36 36.08
C ASN A 828 -19.20 -21.60 34.75
N GLY A 829 -20.18 -21.99 33.93
CA GLY A 829 -20.42 -21.40 32.61
C GLY A 829 -20.68 -19.89 32.66
N LEU A 830 -21.43 -19.41 33.66
CA LEU A 830 -21.67 -17.98 33.88
C LEU A 830 -20.36 -17.22 34.13
N GLN A 831 -19.45 -17.80 34.90
CA GLN A 831 -18.17 -17.17 35.19
C GLN A 831 -17.28 -17.07 33.95
N VAL A 832 -17.27 -18.11 33.11
CA VAL A 832 -16.49 -18.14 31.86
C VAL A 832 -17.00 -17.08 30.89
N VAL A 833 -18.31 -17.08 30.60
CA VAL A 833 -18.91 -16.17 29.63
C VAL A 833 -18.77 -14.72 30.09
N ILE A 834 -19.10 -14.39 31.34
CA ILE A 834 -19.04 -13.01 31.83
C ILE A 834 -17.60 -12.47 31.90
N LYS A 835 -16.61 -13.30 32.24
CA LYS A 835 -15.20 -12.89 32.23
C LYS A 835 -14.73 -12.56 30.81
N ALA A 836 -14.98 -13.46 29.86
CA ALA A 836 -14.62 -13.24 28.45
C ALA A 836 -15.36 -12.02 27.89
N TRP A 837 -16.64 -11.86 28.24
CA TRP A 837 -17.46 -10.74 27.82
C TRP A 837 -16.90 -9.40 28.28
N LEU A 838 -16.76 -9.19 29.59
CA LEU A 838 -16.34 -7.89 30.12
C LEU A 838 -14.87 -7.55 29.85
N ALA A 839 -14.02 -8.55 29.56
CA ALA A 839 -12.64 -8.33 29.16
C ALA A 839 -12.52 -7.79 27.73
N ASN A 840 -13.44 -8.18 26.84
CA ASN A 840 -13.37 -7.86 25.41
C ASN A 840 -14.40 -6.80 24.96
N SER A 841 -15.37 -6.39 25.78
CA SER A 841 -16.35 -5.36 25.38
C SER A 841 -15.73 -4.05 24.87
N SER A 842 -14.54 -3.68 25.38
CA SER A 842 -13.83 -2.47 24.93
C SER A 842 -13.09 -2.61 23.61
N THR A 843 -12.99 -3.82 23.05
CA THR A 843 -12.38 -4.10 21.74
C THR A 843 -13.44 -4.38 20.67
N PHE A 844 -14.73 -4.32 21.03
CA PHE A 844 -15.80 -4.53 20.07
C PHE A 844 -15.85 -3.43 19.00
N SER A 845 -16.23 -3.84 17.80
CA SER A 845 -16.36 -3.02 16.60
C SER A 845 -17.73 -3.22 15.96
N GLY A 846 -18.22 -2.24 15.20
CA GLY A 846 -19.56 -2.25 14.60
C GLY A 846 -20.60 -1.52 15.46
N TYR A 847 -21.31 -0.56 14.85
CA TYR A 847 -22.25 0.32 15.55
C TYR A 847 -23.42 -0.45 16.16
N GLU A 848 -24.02 -1.37 15.40
CA GLU A 848 -25.16 -2.18 15.84
C GLU A 848 -24.77 -3.17 16.94
N GLU A 849 -23.62 -3.82 16.78
CA GLU A 849 -23.06 -4.80 17.70
C GLU A 849 -22.71 -4.15 19.05
N ILE A 850 -22.07 -2.98 19.02
CA ILE A 850 -21.76 -2.20 20.23
C ILE A 850 -23.05 -1.79 20.93
N ARG A 851 -24.06 -1.31 20.19
CA ARG A 851 -25.36 -0.92 20.77
C ARG A 851 -26.07 -2.09 21.43
N GLN A 852 -26.17 -3.24 20.76
CA GLN A 852 -26.77 -4.46 21.31
C GLN A 852 -26.04 -4.92 22.57
N ASN A 853 -24.71 -4.88 22.55
CA ASN A 853 -23.86 -5.19 23.69
C ASN A 853 -24.15 -4.27 24.89
N ILE A 854 -24.17 -2.95 24.68
CA ILE A 854 -24.47 -1.95 25.72
C ILE A 854 -25.85 -2.20 26.34
N PHE A 855 -26.87 -2.40 25.51
CA PHE A 855 -28.22 -2.64 26.00
C PHE A 855 -28.30 -3.94 26.82
N ALA A 856 -27.60 -4.99 26.39
CA ALA A 856 -27.54 -6.25 27.11
C ALA A 856 -26.82 -6.10 28.47
N LEU A 857 -25.72 -5.36 28.54
CA LEU A 857 -25.01 -5.07 29.79
C LEU A 857 -25.89 -4.26 30.77
N CYS A 858 -26.66 -3.30 30.27
CA CYS A 858 -27.65 -2.58 31.08
C CYS A 858 -28.72 -3.52 31.66
N GLN A 859 -29.23 -4.48 30.87
CA GLN A 859 -30.21 -5.46 31.35
C GLN A 859 -29.61 -6.42 32.40
N LEU A 860 -28.37 -6.89 32.20
CA LEU A 860 -27.68 -7.71 33.20
C LEU A 860 -27.48 -6.96 34.52
N TYR A 861 -27.17 -5.66 34.46
CA TYR A 861 -27.04 -4.83 35.66
C TYR A 861 -28.38 -4.69 36.40
N ARG A 862 -29.49 -4.49 35.67
CA ARG A 862 -30.84 -4.35 36.24
C ARG A 862 -31.38 -5.63 36.92
N LEU A 863 -30.84 -6.80 36.63
CA LEU A 863 -31.29 -8.06 37.25
C LEU A 863 -30.99 -8.17 38.75
N GLU A 864 -30.00 -7.43 39.26
CA GLU A 864 -29.53 -7.51 40.65
C GLU A 864 -29.21 -8.95 41.12
N ASP A 865 -28.79 -9.83 40.20
CA ASP A 865 -28.56 -11.23 40.52
C ASP A 865 -27.31 -11.40 41.42
N PRO A 866 -27.43 -12.06 42.59
CA PRO A 866 -26.33 -12.22 43.53
C PRO A 866 -25.15 -13.04 42.96
N ARG A 867 -25.40 -13.93 41.98
CA ARG A 867 -24.36 -14.74 41.34
C ARG A 867 -23.42 -13.88 40.50
N LEU A 868 -23.94 -12.83 39.85
CA LEU A 868 -23.12 -11.88 39.09
C LEU A 868 -22.21 -11.08 40.02
N SER A 869 -22.75 -10.60 41.14
CA SER A 869 -22.00 -9.83 42.16
C SER A 869 -20.86 -10.61 42.83
N GLN A 870 -20.92 -11.94 42.83
CA GLN A 870 -19.87 -12.82 43.38
C GLN A 870 -18.70 -13.06 42.40
N ILE A 871 -18.87 -12.74 41.12
CA ILE A 871 -17.83 -12.95 40.11
C ILE A 871 -16.89 -11.75 40.12
N MET A 872 -15.59 -12.04 40.28
CA MET A 872 -14.51 -11.07 40.18
C MET A 872 -13.87 -11.11 38.79
N VAL A 873 -13.68 -9.93 38.18
CA VAL A 873 -13.14 -9.74 36.82
C VAL A 873 -12.00 -8.71 36.83
N GLN A 874 -11.21 -8.69 35.75
CA GLN A 874 -10.11 -7.74 35.58
C GLN A 874 -10.66 -6.31 35.37
N GLY A 875 -10.23 -5.42 36.25
CA GLY A 875 -10.60 -4.01 36.30
C GLY A 875 -9.67 -3.14 35.45
N ASP A 876 -8.94 -2.26 36.12
CA ASP A 876 -8.01 -1.29 35.53
C ASP A 876 -6.57 -1.82 35.57
N LEU A 877 -5.78 -1.47 34.55
CA LEU A 877 -4.33 -1.66 34.60
C LEU A 877 -3.73 -0.78 35.70
N ILE A 878 -2.95 -1.39 36.59
CA ILE A 878 -2.15 -0.71 37.61
C ILE A 878 -0.86 -0.27 36.91
N VAL A 879 -0.84 0.97 36.42
CA VAL A 879 0.33 1.54 35.76
C VAL A 879 1.41 1.84 36.82
N PRO A 880 2.60 1.24 36.74
CA PRO A 880 3.71 1.63 37.61
C PRO A 880 4.16 3.06 37.25
N GLU A 881 4.47 3.89 38.26
CA GLU A 881 4.95 5.29 38.11
C GLU A 881 6.36 5.34 37.47
N SER A 882 6.46 5.04 36.18
CA SER A 882 7.71 5.07 35.43
C SER A 882 7.54 5.91 34.16
N ASN A 883 8.26 7.04 34.07
CA ASN A 883 8.36 7.89 32.86
C ASN A 883 9.14 7.24 31.68
N ARG A 884 9.24 5.91 31.64
CA ARG A 884 9.99 5.16 30.60
C ARG A 884 9.07 4.20 29.85
N ILE A 885 9.24 4.14 28.53
CA ILE A 885 8.55 3.21 27.63
C ILE A 885 8.69 1.77 28.15
N MET A 886 7.55 1.12 28.41
CA MET A 886 7.49 -0.25 28.91
C MET A 886 7.54 -1.24 27.75
N THR A 887 8.70 -1.85 27.52
CA THR A 887 8.92 -2.81 26.43
C THR A 887 8.41 -4.21 26.80
N ARG A 888 8.08 -5.05 25.81
CA ARG A 888 7.60 -6.44 26.02
C ARG A 888 8.51 -7.29 26.94
N SER A 889 9.82 -7.07 26.92
CA SER A 889 10.78 -7.75 27.79
C SER A 889 10.71 -7.29 29.25
N LYS A 890 10.50 -5.99 29.48
CA LYS A 890 10.30 -5.42 30.84
C LYS A 890 8.91 -5.72 31.39
N ALA A 891 7.89 -5.75 30.54
CA ALA A 891 6.55 -6.20 30.90
C ALA A 891 6.55 -7.69 31.31
N LYS A 892 7.41 -8.54 30.72
CA LYS A 892 7.59 -9.92 31.20
C LYS A 892 8.26 -9.99 32.58
N GLN A 893 9.18 -9.08 32.90
CA GLN A 893 9.86 -9.03 34.21
C GLN A 893 8.98 -8.38 35.30
N THR A 894 8.07 -7.50 34.89
CA THR A 894 7.09 -6.81 35.73
C THR A 894 5.73 -6.98 35.06
N PRO A 895 5.06 -8.13 35.23
CA PRO A 895 3.79 -8.40 34.56
C PRO A 895 2.75 -7.37 34.96
N ASP A 896 1.98 -6.94 33.97
CA ASP A 896 0.86 -6.03 34.12
C ASP A 896 -0.07 -6.54 35.23
N GLN A 897 -0.22 -5.73 36.27
CA GLN A 897 -1.13 -6.03 37.36
C GLN A 897 -2.45 -5.31 37.10
N TYR A 898 -3.55 -6.03 37.21
CA TYR A 898 -4.88 -5.46 37.07
C TYR A 898 -5.58 -5.42 38.42
N THR A 899 -6.39 -4.39 38.66
CA THR A 899 -7.30 -4.41 39.79
C THR A 899 -8.33 -5.53 39.60
N SER A 900 -8.79 -6.14 40.69
CA SER A 900 -9.85 -7.14 40.66
C SER A 900 -11.13 -6.51 41.16
N VAL A 901 -12.16 -6.43 40.31
CA VAL A 901 -13.42 -5.74 40.62
C VAL A 901 -14.62 -6.67 40.42
N PRO A 902 -15.72 -6.49 41.18
CA PRO A 902 -16.96 -7.21 40.93
C PRO A 902 -17.56 -6.87 39.57
N VAL A 903 -18.30 -7.81 38.97
CA VAL A 903 -18.98 -7.64 37.67
C VAL A 903 -19.82 -6.35 37.58
N PRO A 904 -20.70 -6.00 38.55
CA PRO A 904 -21.48 -4.77 38.46
C PRO A 904 -20.62 -3.50 38.35
N VAL A 905 -19.45 -3.48 38.98
CA VAL A 905 -18.51 -2.35 38.90
C VAL A 905 -17.86 -2.28 37.52
N LYS A 906 -17.43 -3.41 36.95
CA LYS A 906 -16.85 -3.45 35.60
C LYS A 906 -17.87 -3.08 34.52
N ILE A 907 -19.12 -3.51 34.65
CA ILE A 907 -20.21 -3.12 33.73
C ILE A 907 -20.35 -1.60 33.70
N ILE A 908 -20.46 -0.95 34.86
CA ILE A 908 -20.58 0.52 34.94
C ILE A 908 -19.36 1.21 34.32
N LYS A 909 -18.13 0.74 34.58
CA LYS A 909 -16.92 1.27 33.94
C LYS A 909 -16.96 1.19 32.41
N LEU A 910 -17.42 0.07 31.85
CA LEU A 910 -17.56 -0.10 30.40
C LEU A 910 -18.66 0.83 29.84
N LEU A 911 -19.80 0.95 30.50
CA LEU A 911 -20.88 1.84 30.05
C LEU A 911 -20.46 3.32 30.10
N ILE A 912 -19.61 3.72 31.04
CA ILE A 912 -19.02 5.08 31.09
C ILE A 912 -18.04 5.28 29.93
N LEU A 913 -17.23 4.27 29.61
CA LEU A 913 -16.33 4.32 28.46
C LEU A 913 -17.10 4.52 27.15
N GLU A 914 -18.20 3.80 26.96
CA GLU A 914 -19.06 3.91 25.76
C GLU A 914 -19.90 5.19 25.72
N LEU A 915 -20.11 5.86 26.86
CA LEU A 915 -20.79 7.16 26.90
C LEU A 915 -19.95 8.28 26.26
N GLY A 916 -18.62 8.15 26.27
CA GLY A 916 -17.68 9.15 25.75
C GLY A 916 -17.66 10.46 26.56
N SER A 917 -16.63 11.28 26.35
CA SER A 917 -16.60 12.66 26.86
C SER A 917 -17.73 13.44 26.19
N GLY A 918 -18.84 13.64 26.88
CA GLY A 918 -20.01 14.32 26.30
C GLY A 918 -19.65 15.68 25.70
N GLY A 919 -19.89 15.83 24.39
CA GLY A 919 -20.06 17.13 23.73
C GLY A 919 -18.83 18.05 23.60
N GLY A 920 -17.66 17.51 23.25
CA GLY A 920 -16.51 18.31 22.80
C GLY A 920 -16.16 18.02 21.35
N ASP A 921 -15.79 19.06 20.60
CA ASP A 921 -15.34 19.00 19.20
C ASP A 921 -14.36 17.82 18.97
N PRO A 922 -14.43 17.06 17.86
CA PRO A 922 -13.67 15.83 17.64
C PRO A 922 -12.14 15.98 17.66
N THR A 923 -11.63 17.20 17.73
CA THR A 923 -10.21 17.54 17.56
C THR A 923 -9.41 17.65 18.85
N THR A 924 -10.02 17.51 20.05
CA THR A 924 -9.34 17.90 21.31
C THR A 924 -9.44 16.90 22.47
N SER A 925 -9.33 15.59 22.24
CA SER A 925 -9.31 14.63 23.36
C SER A 925 -8.34 13.45 23.19
N PHE A 926 -7.03 13.72 23.25
CA PHE A 926 -6.05 12.90 23.99
C PHE A 926 -4.69 13.63 24.14
N SER A 927 -4.66 14.79 24.79
CA SER A 927 -3.41 15.39 25.31
C SER A 927 -3.31 15.10 26.82
N GLY A 928 -2.75 13.95 27.16
CA GLY A 928 -2.51 13.53 28.54
C GLY A 928 -1.03 13.26 28.79
N GLY A 929 -0.26 14.33 29.00
CA GLY A 929 1.16 14.26 29.36
C GLY A 929 1.80 15.63 29.26
N THR A 930 1.58 16.48 30.27
CA THR A 930 2.32 17.74 30.47
C THR A 930 3.81 17.44 30.66
N LEU A 931 4.62 17.81 29.68
CA LEU A 931 6.00 18.25 29.89
C LEU A 931 5.97 19.77 29.77
N ASP A 932 6.47 20.43 30.81
CA ASP A 932 6.66 21.89 30.86
C ASP A 932 7.63 22.31 29.75
N ASP A 933 7.14 23.01 28.73
CA ASP A 933 7.98 23.83 27.86
C ASP A 933 7.93 25.27 28.38
N GLU A 934 9.02 25.67 29.03
CA GLU A 934 9.32 27.08 29.27
C GLU A 934 9.55 27.79 27.93
N GLU A 935 8.93 28.96 27.82
CA GLU A 935 8.95 29.88 26.69
C GLU A 935 10.35 30.14 26.11
N ALA A 936 10.53 29.78 24.83
CA ALA A 936 11.46 30.47 23.94
C ALA A 936 10.73 30.78 22.62
N SER A 937 10.34 32.04 22.46
CA SER A 937 9.82 32.56 21.20
C SER A 937 10.91 32.54 20.13
N ASP A 938 10.69 31.81 19.04
CA ASP A 938 11.16 32.25 17.72
C ASP A 938 10.20 31.71 16.65
N ASP A 939 9.74 32.61 15.79
CA ASP A 939 8.77 32.36 14.73
C ASP A 939 9.35 31.38 13.70
N GLY A 940 8.94 30.11 13.78
CA GLY A 940 9.21 29.08 12.77
C GLY A 940 7.90 28.46 12.33
N GLU A 941 7.34 28.96 11.23
CA GLU A 941 6.24 28.33 10.49
C GLU A 941 6.64 26.87 10.18
N TRP A 942 5.84 25.92 10.67
CA TRP A 942 5.98 24.51 10.37
C TRP A 942 5.66 24.33 8.88
N GLU A 943 6.70 24.24 8.04
CA GLU A 943 6.56 23.75 6.67
C GLU A 943 6.15 22.28 6.75
N ASP A 944 4.97 21.98 6.22
CA ASP A 944 4.39 20.64 6.10
C ASP A 944 5.43 19.62 5.58
N GLU A 945 5.88 18.74 6.48
CA GLU A 945 6.62 17.54 6.12
C GLU A 945 5.76 16.69 5.18
N SER A 946 6.29 16.44 3.99
CA SER A 946 5.68 15.55 3.02
C SER A 946 5.61 14.13 3.57
N SER A 947 4.39 13.67 3.78
CA SER A 947 4.02 12.26 3.88
C SER A 947 4.63 11.50 2.69
N ALA A 948 5.75 10.81 2.92
CA ALA A 948 6.44 10.00 1.92
C ALA A 948 5.85 8.59 1.78
N LEU A 949 4.55 8.43 2.04
CA LEU A 949 3.71 7.30 1.66
C LEU A 949 2.33 7.87 1.26
N GLY A 950 2.30 8.52 0.11
CA GLY A 950 1.09 9.15 -0.42
C GLY A 950 0.15 8.12 -1.06
N MET A 951 -0.80 7.61 -0.27
CA MET A 951 -2.16 7.45 -0.78
C MET A 951 -2.82 8.82 -0.65
N ALA A 952 -3.21 9.41 -1.78
CA ALA A 952 -3.85 10.73 -1.79
C ALA A 952 -5.14 10.70 -0.94
N GLY A 953 -5.27 11.62 0.01
CA GLY A 953 -6.52 11.87 0.75
C GLY A 953 -6.62 11.34 2.18
N MET A 954 -5.60 10.69 2.74
CA MET A 954 -5.64 10.21 4.14
C MET A 954 -4.73 10.99 5.09
N THR A 955 -5.28 11.42 6.22
CA THR A 955 -4.55 12.09 7.31
C THR A 955 -3.65 11.12 8.09
N LYS A 956 -2.64 11.64 8.80
CA LYS A 956 -1.74 10.85 9.68
C LYS A 956 -2.53 10.02 10.70
N ASP A 957 -3.68 10.52 11.15
CA ASP A 957 -4.59 9.81 12.07
C ASP A 957 -5.30 8.64 11.39
N GLU A 958 -5.63 8.74 10.10
CA GLU A 958 -6.21 7.65 9.31
C GLU A 958 -5.17 6.57 8.95
N LEU A 959 -3.91 6.95 8.72
CA LEU A 959 -2.80 6.00 8.57
C LEU A 959 -2.48 5.25 9.87
N LEU A 960 -2.57 5.92 11.02
CA LEU A 960 -2.45 5.28 12.34
C LEU A 960 -3.66 4.38 12.68
N ALA A 961 -4.84 4.69 12.15
CA ALA A 961 -6.03 3.84 12.23
C ALA A 961 -5.93 2.56 11.38
N LEU A 962 -5.19 2.60 10.27
CA LEU A 962 -4.82 1.42 9.47
C LEU A 962 -3.72 0.56 10.14
N GLY A 963 -2.84 1.18 10.94
CA GLY A 963 -1.74 0.56 11.65
C GLY A 963 -2.13 -0.19 12.93
N GLY A 964 -3.03 -1.18 12.83
CA GLY A 964 -3.13 -2.30 13.79
C GLY A 964 -3.55 -2.00 15.23
N SER A 965 -3.83 -0.75 15.60
CA SER A 965 -4.61 -0.46 16.81
C SER A 965 -6.07 -0.41 16.37
N GLY A 966 -6.86 -1.43 16.73
CA GLY A 966 -8.28 -1.58 16.35
C GLY A 966 -9.22 -0.51 16.92
N ARG A 967 -8.80 0.76 16.92
CA ARG A 967 -9.57 1.94 17.29
C ARG A 967 -9.85 2.74 16.02
N GLN A 968 -10.67 2.18 15.12
CA GLN A 968 -11.44 3.04 14.22
C GLN A 968 -12.27 3.99 15.07
N SER A 969 -12.32 5.26 14.66
CA SER A 969 -13.02 6.36 15.32
C SER A 969 -14.40 5.94 15.83
N ARG A 970 -14.53 5.76 17.15
CA ARG A 970 -15.82 5.50 17.82
C ARG A 970 -16.62 6.79 17.80
N GLN A 971 -17.39 7.02 16.75
CA GLN A 971 -18.31 8.16 16.68
C GLN A 971 -19.40 8.03 17.73
N ALA A 972 -19.78 9.15 18.34
CA ALA A 972 -20.86 9.19 19.31
C ALA A 972 -22.20 8.89 18.62
N ASP A 973 -22.82 7.79 19.03
CA ASP A 973 -24.19 7.46 18.63
C ASP A 973 -25.20 8.19 19.52
N ASP A 974 -26.00 9.09 18.94
CA ASP A 974 -27.06 9.82 19.65
C ASP A 974 -28.08 8.89 20.32
N ILE A 975 -28.38 7.72 19.73
CA ILE A 975 -29.37 6.76 20.27
C ILE A 975 -28.79 6.06 21.49
N THR A 976 -27.58 5.49 21.37
CA THR A 976 -26.87 4.86 22.47
C THR A 976 -26.58 5.85 23.59
N TYR A 977 -26.17 7.08 23.28
CA TYR A 977 -25.95 8.14 24.26
C TYR A 977 -27.25 8.50 25.00
N THR A 978 -28.35 8.69 24.29
CA THR A 978 -29.66 8.96 24.89
C THR A 978 -30.12 7.81 25.80
N TYR A 979 -29.91 6.57 25.37
CA TYR A 979 -30.25 5.40 26.19
C TYR A 979 -29.37 5.31 27.45
N LEU A 980 -28.06 5.50 27.33
CA LEU A 980 -27.11 5.45 28.44
C LEU A 980 -27.38 6.55 29.47
N THR A 981 -27.67 7.78 29.02
CA THR A 981 -28.03 8.88 29.93
C THR A 981 -29.32 8.60 30.69
N GLY A 982 -30.35 8.07 30.01
CA GLY A 982 -31.58 7.61 30.66
C GLY A 982 -31.33 6.49 31.69
N PHE A 983 -30.50 5.51 31.32
CA PHE A 983 -30.10 4.40 32.19
C PHE A 983 -29.37 4.89 33.45
N PHE A 984 -28.36 5.75 33.33
CA PHE A 984 -27.61 6.25 34.49
C PHE A 984 -28.49 7.11 35.42
N HIS A 985 -29.43 7.88 34.88
CA HIS A 985 -30.40 8.61 35.69
C HIS A 985 -31.33 7.68 36.48
N GLU A 986 -31.86 6.65 35.82
CA GLU A 986 -32.72 5.65 36.47
C GLU A 986 -31.98 4.91 37.59
N VAL A 987 -30.79 4.38 37.29
CA VAL A 987 -29.98 3.62 38.24
C VAL A 987 -29.52 4.47 39.43
N SER A 988 -29.19 5.75 39.20
CA SER A 988 -28.84 6.69 40.27
C SER A 988 -30.04 7.06 41.15
N SER A 989 -31.20 7.35 40.54
CA SER A 989 -32.40 7.79 41.27
C SER A 989 -33.06 6.68 42.09
N GLN A 990 -33.05 5.45 41.58
CA GLN A 990 -33.67 4.29 42.23
C GLN A 990 -32.67 3.44 43.03
N ASN A 991 -31.37 3.78 42.98
CA ASN A 991 -30.27 3.04 43.61
C ASN A 991 -30.24 1.55 43.25
N ILE A 992 -30.55 1.24 41.98
CA ILE A 992 -30.52 -0.13 41.43
C ILE A 992 -29.10 -0.68 41.54
N GLY A 993 -28.95 -1.95 41.94
CA GLY A 993 -27.66 -2.63 42.04
C GLY A 993 -26.75 -2.08 43.13
N SER A 994 -27.30 -1.35 44.12
CA SER A 994 -26.52 -0.57 45.10
C SER A 994 -25.56 0.41 44.42
N PHE A 995 -26.04 1.12 43.40
CA PHE A 995 -25.24 2.03 42.56
C PHE A 995 -24.40 3.02 43.36
N GLN A 996 -24.85 3.50 44.52
CA GLN A 996 -24.04 4.38 45.38
C GLN A 996 -22.72 3.74 45.85
N ASN A 997 -22.72 2.43 46.11
CA ASN A 997 -21.51 1.67 46.46
C ASN A 997 -20.64 1.40 45.23
N VAL A 998 -21.25 1.27 44.05
CA VAL A 998 -20.51 1.12 42.79
C VAL A 998 -19.85 2.44 42.40
N PHE A 999 -20.56 3.56 42.53
CA PHE A 999 -20.08 4.91 42.24
C PHE A 999 -18.85 5.28 43.09
N SER A 1000 -18.85 4.93 44.38
CA SER A 1000 -17.70 5.16 45.27
C SER A 1000 -16.48 4.30 44.93
N ALA A 1001 -16.66 3.20 44.20
CA ALA A 1001 -15.58 2.32 43.72
C ALA A 1001 -15.00 2.74 42.35
N LEU A 1002 -15.56 3.77 41.70
CA LEU A 1002 -15.06 4.31 40.43
C LEU A 1002 -13.88 5.26 40.63
N LYS A 1003 -13.10 5.49 39.56
CA LYS A 1003 -12.03 6.50 39.54
C LYS A 1003 -12.60 7.92 39.58
N PRO A 1004 -11.83 8.92 40.05
CA PRO A 1004 -12.28 10.32 40.08
C PRO A 1004 -12.74 10.86 38.71
N GLU A 1005 -12.09 10.45 37.63
CA GLU A 1005 -12.44 10.85 36.26
C GLU A 1005 -13.80 10.27 35.82
N GLU A 1006 -14.03 8.99 36.08
CA GLU A 1006 -15.30 8.29 35.80
C GLU A 1006 -16.45 8.89 36.64
N GLN A 1007 -16.19 9.21 37.91
CA GLN A 1007 -17.15 9.91 38.78
C GLN A 1007 -17.50 11.30 38.25
N LYS A 1008 -16.50 12.04 37.76
CA LYS A 1008 -16.68 13.37 37.18
C LYS A 1008 -17.58 13.32 35.95
N GLN A 1009 -17.35 12.39 35.04
CA GLN A 1009 -18.14 12.22 33.81
C GLN A 1009 -19.62 11.92 34.14
N LEU A 1010 -19.88 11.02 35.09
CA LEU A 1010 -21.25 10.74 35.57
C LEU A 1010 -21.88 11.93 36.29
N SER A 1011 -21.10 12.71 37.05
CA SER A 1011 -21.61 13.88 37.75
C SER A 1011 -22.00 15.01 36.79
N GLN A 1012 -21.30 15.16 35.67
CA GLN A 1012 -21.60 16.17 34.64
C GLN A 1012 -22.95 15.93 33.96
N LEU A 1013 -23.33 14.66 33.73
CA LEU A 1013 -24.65 14.28 33.21
C LEU A 1013 -25.79 14.75 34.12
N SER A 1014 -25.58 14.72 35.44
CA SER A 1014 -26.58 15.16 36.41
C SER A 1014 -26.75 16.69 36.46
N SER A 1015 -25.74 17.45 36.02
CA SER A 1015 -25.78 18.93 35.98
C SER A 1015 -26.38 19.51 34.69
N SER A 1016 -26.21 18.84 33.55
CA SER A 1016 -26.64 19.34 32.23
C SER A 1016 -28.16 19.37 32.00
N GLN A 1017 -28.96 18.75 32.89
CA GLN A 1017 -30.44 18.79 32.83
C GLN A 1017 -31.09 19.79 33.81
N ARG A 1018 -30.30 20.56 34.58
CA ARG A 1018 -30.83 21.66 35.43
C ARG A 1018 -30.82 23.04 34.73
N GLN A 1019 -30.55 23.08 33.42
CA GLN A 1019 -30.69 24.27 32.58
C GLN A 1019 -31.90 24.17 31.66
#